data_AF-A0A851NQ88-F1
#
_entry.id   AF-A0A851NQ88-F1
#
_cell.length_a   1.000
_cell.length_b   1.000
_cell.length_c   1.000
_cell.angle_alpha   90.00
_cell.angle_beta   90.00
_cell.angle_gamma   90.00
#
_symmetry.space_group_name_H-M   'P 1'
#
loop_
_entity.id
_entity.type
_entity.pdbx_description
1 polymer ?
#
loop_
_entity_poly.entity_id
_entity_poly.type
_entity_poly.pdbx_seq_one_letter_code
_entity_poly.pdbx_strand_id
1 'polypeptide(L)'
;AATKLASAEKLMYFCTDQLGLEQDFEQKQMPDGKLLVDGFLLCVDVSRGMNRNFDEQLKFVSNLYNQLAKTKKPVVVVLTKCDEGVERYIRDAHAFALSKKNLQVVETSARSNVNVDLAFGTLVQLVDRSRGKTKIIPYFEALKQQSQQIAAAKDKYEWLVSRVVKSHHESWAGVSRRMQPAPEYQDYVYLEGTQKAKKLFLQHVQRLKQEHVERRRRAYLALLPQALDALVPDLEEIERLSCAEAERLLESKADFAKWFVVLEETPWDASGHADSADAERIPFDVLRTPAGEQLYEAHRERLRDERKRAEMRRAFRENLEASPFVTPGKPWEEARSFIMSEEFYAWLEEPVYMDIYGKHQKRLVERAKEEFQELLLEYSELFYELELDAKPSKEKMGVIQEVLGEEQRFKALQKLQAERDALILKHIHFVYHPTKETCPSCPLCVDSRVEQLLGSRFARAPERGRKNFLCEPGVDRINLVILGKDGLARELANEIRALCTSDDKYVLEGKVYELSLRPIEGNVRLPVNAFQTPTFQPHGCLCLYNSKESLSYVVESIEKSSAGRRESPPAPLPLTLMLVNKRGDAGGEPLHSLVQQGQQIAGRLQCVFLDPAAAGIAYGRSVNEKQISQVLKGLLESKRSFGLLSAAGLREAAEAELRVAMCLMCGDPAGADELLAPILQAPACRPAPCGGSVL
;
A
#
# COMPACT_ATOMS: atom_id res chain seq x y z
N ALA A 1 69.37 47.41 34.60
CA ALA A 1 68.92 46.03 34.29
C ALA A 1 70.10 45.26 33.71
N ALA A 2 70.37 44.04 34.18
CA ALA A 2 71.35 43.17 33.56
C ALA A 2 70.78 42.60 32.25
N THR A 3 71.50 42.76 31.14
CA THR A 3 71.07 42.28 29.80
C THR A 3 71.81 41.02 29.35
N LYS A 4 72.76 40.55 30.15
CA LYS A 4 73.49 39.29 29.99
C LYS A 4 73.11 38.41 31.16
N LEU A 5 72.26 37.42 30.90
CA LEU A 5 71.85 36.43 31.88
C LEU A 5 72.69 35.18 31.65
N ALA A 6 73.25 34.61 32.70
CA ALA A 6 73.98 33.35 32.62
C ALA A 6 73.51 32.48 33.77
N SER A 7 73.07 31.27 33.45
CA SER A 7 72.61 30.31 34.44
C SER A 7 72.83 28.90 33.91
N ALA A 8 74.08 28.46 33.95
CA ALA A 8 74.45 27.08 33.60
C ALA A 8 73.64 26.08 34.42
N GLU A 9 73.23 24.98 33.79
CA GLU A 9 72.56 23.83 34.42
C GLU A 9 71.18 24.10 35.08
N LYS A 10 70.58 25.28 34.90
CA LYS A 10 69.22 25.53 35.39
C LYS A 10 68.17 25.16 34.35
N LEU A 11 67.13 24.49 34.81
CA LEU A 11 65.89 24.28 34.08
C LEU A 11 65.18 25.62 33.88
N MET A 12 64.57 25.79 32.71
CA MET A 12 63.68 26.92 32.43
C MET A 12 62.40 26.76 33.25
N TYR A 13 62.25 27.54 34.32
CA TYR A 13 61.02 27.60 35.11
C TYR A 13 60.07 28.63 34.50
N PHE A 14 58.82 28.25 34.24
CA PHE A 14 57.77 29.16 33.75
C PHE A 14 57.04 29.87 34.91
N CYS A 15 57.00 29.27 36.11
CA CYS A 15 56.42 29.84 37.32
C CYS A 15 57.10 29.28 38.59
N THR A 16 57.06 30.04 39.70
CA THR A 16 57.48 29.56 41.03
C THR A 16 56.68 28.35 41.51
N ASP A 17 55.45 28.19 41.03
CA ASP A 17 54.58 27.08 41.39
C ASP A 17 55.04 25.74 40.80
N GLN A 18 56.04 25.75 39.91
CA GLN A 18 56.66 24.56 39.32
C GLN A 18 57.87 24.05 40.12
N LEU A 19 58.28 24.76 41.17
CA LEU A 19 59.36 24.33 42.07
C LEU A 19 58.92 23.08 42.85
N GLY A 20 59.62 21.95 42.67
CA GLY A 20 59.29 20.66 43.27
C GLY A 20 58.39 19.73 42.42
N LEU A 21 57.93 20.18 41.26
CA LEU A 21 57.15 19.38 40.28
C LEU A 21 57.89 19.29 38.93
N GLU A 22 59.22 19.41 38.93
CA GLU A 22 60.01 19.54 37.69
C GLU A 22 59.88 18.34 36.74
N GLN A 23 59.45 17.18 37.23
CA GLN A 23 59.24 15.97 36.42
C GLN A 23 57.92 15.98 35.64
N ASP A 24 56.94 16.79 36.06
CA ASP A 24 55.61 16.85 35.45
C ASP A 24 55.55 17.81 34.26
N PHE A 25 56.63 18.54 33.99
CA PHE A 25 56.71 19.55 32.94
C PHE A 25 57.89 19.29 31.98
N GLU A 26 57.82 19.87 30.79
CA GLU A 26 58.88 19.78 29.79
C GLU A 26 60.17 20.44 30.31
N GLN A 27 61.20 19.61 30.56
CA GLN A 27 62.49 20.07 31.07
C GLN A 27 63.34 20.66 29.96
N LYS A 28 63.15 21.96 29.69
CA LYS A 28 64.06 22.71 28.81
C LYS A 28 65.22 23.26 29.60
N GLN A 29 66.41 22.73 29.33
CA GLN A 29 67.64 23.33 29.85
C GLN A 29 67.87 24.69 29.20
N MET A 30 68.29 25.66 30.00
CA MET A 30 68.75 26.94 29.46
C MET A 30 69.94 26.68 28.52
N PRO A 31 70.01 27.33 27.34
CA PRO A 31 71.13 27.13 26.41
C PRO A 31 72.48 27.38 27.08
N ASP A 32 73.48 26.55 26.75
CA ASP A 32 74.85 26.73 27.21
C ASP A 32 75.40 28.08 26.72
N GLY A 33 75.51 29.06 27.63
CA GLY A 33 76.07 30.38 27.32
C GLY A 33 75.41 31.55 28.03
N LYS A 34 75.75 32.76 27.57
CA LYS A 34 75.15 34.02 28.04
C LYS A 34 73.89 34.29 27.22
N LEU A 35 72.71 34.17 27.81
CA LEU A 35 71.47 34.65 27.23
C LEU A 35 71.50 36.18 27.14
N LEU A 36 71.41 36.70 25.92
CA LEU A 36 71.33 38.14 25.67
C LEU A 36 69.87 38.55 25.58
N VAL A 37 69.51 39.60 26.34
CA VAL A 37 68.18 40.19 26.26
C VAL A 37 68.16 41.20 25.11
N ASP A 38 67.33 40.95 24.11
CA ASP A 38 67.24 41.79 22.91
C ASP A 38 66.19 42.89 22.98
N GLY A 39 65.20 42.74 23.85
CA GLY A 39 64.16 43.75 24.05
C GLY A 39 63.35 43.46 25.30
N PHE A 40 62.46 44.39 25.65
CA PHE A 40 61.62 44.28 26.83
C PHE A 40 60.15 44.55 26.50
N LEU A 41 59.26 43.70 27.02
CA LEU A 41 57.83 44.01 27.14
C LEU A 41 57.60 44.60 28.54
N LEU A 42 57.11 45.84 28.59
CA LEU A 42 56.77 46.54 29.83
C LEU A 42 55.28 46.39 30.07
N CYS A 43 54.91 45.33 30.80
CA CYS A 43 53.52 44.99 31.08
C CYS A 43 52.90 45.90 32.14
N VAL A 44 51.73 46.45 31.83
CA VAL A 44 50.91 47.29 32.72
C VAL A 44 49.52 46.69 32.81
N ASP A 45 49.19 46.14 33.97
CA ASP A 45 47.83 45.73 34.29
C ASP A 45 46.92 46.95 34.38
N VAL A 46 45.86 46.98 33.57
CA VAL A 46 44.87 48.07 33.54
C VAL A 46 43.53 47.67 34.16
N SER A 47 43.43 46.48 34.76
CA SER A 47 42.22 46.00 35.42
C SER A 47 42.00 46.60 36.82
N ARG A 48 40.78 46.44 37.36
CA ARG A 48 40.50 46.73 38.78
C ARG A 48 41.02 45.59 39.66
N GLY A 49 42.31 45.62 39.99
CA GLY A 49 42.86 44.70 40.98
C GLY A 49 42.33 44.99 42.39
N MET A 50 41.88 43.97 43.11
CA MET A 50 41.62 44.12 44.56
C MET A 50 42.95 44.46 45.25
N ASN A 51 42.98 45.57 46.01
CA ASN A 51 44.12 46.06 46.78
C ASN A 51 45.34 46.60 45.99
N ARG A 52 45.17 47.08 44.75
CA ARG A 52 46.26 47.70 43.97
C ARG A 52 45.97 49.16 43.63
N ASN A 53 46.87 50.07 44.03
CA ASN A 53 46.83 51.46 43.59
C ASN A 53 47.51 51.61 42.21
N PHE A 54 46.75 52.00 41.20
CA PHE A 54 47.26 52.18 39.84
C PHE A 54 48.34 53.27 39.75
N ASP A 55 48.24 54.35 40.54
CA ASP A 55 49.24 55.42 40.53
C ASP A 55 50.60 54.92 41.07
N GLU A 56 50.59 54.03 42.06
CA GLU A 56 51.80 53.38 42.58
C GLU A 56 52.41 52.40 41.57
N GLN A 57 51.56 51.63 40.88
CA GLN A 57 52.00 50.80 39.76
C GLN A 57 52.65 51.65 38.66
N LEU A 58 52.05 52.78 38.28
CA LEU A 58 52.59 53.64 37.24
C LEU A 58 53.92 54.29 37.67
N LYS A 59 54.06 54.66 38.96
CA LYS A 59 55.34 55.09 39.55
C LYS A 59 56.40 53.99 39.45
N PHE A 60 56.05 52.75 39.80
CA PHE A 60 56.93 51.60 39.66
C PHE A 60 57.35 51.35 38.20
N VAL A 61 56.39 51.35 37.28
CA VAL A 61 56.61 51.18 35.83
C VAL A 61 57.52 52.29 35.27
N SER A 62 57.32 53.53 35.71
CA SER A 62 58.19 54.67 35.34
C SER A 62 59.63 54.48 35.81
N ASN A 63 59.81 54.05 37.07
CA ASN A 63 61.13 53.73 37.62
C ASN A 63 61.80 52.57 36.86
N LEU A 64 61.04 51.53 36.54
CA LEU A 64 61.52 50.38 35.76
C LEU A 64 61.95 50.82 34.35
N TYR A 65 61.13 51.60 33.66
CA TYR A 65 61.47 52.15 32.34
C TYR A 65 62.76 52.97 32.38
N ASN A 66 62.95 53.83 33.38
CA ASN A 66 64.18 54.62 33.50
C ASN A 66 65.44 53.74 33.64
N GLN A 67 65.32 52.55 34.23
CA GLN A 67 66.42 51.58 34.27
C GLN A 67 66.59 50.79 32.98
N LEU A 68 65.48 50.46 32.30
CA LEU A 68 65.50 49.78 31.00
C LEU A 68 66.06 50.69 29.89
N ALA A 69 65.70 51.97 29.88
CA ALA A 69 66.15 52.94 28.88
C ALA A 69 67.68 53.08 28.82
N LYS A 70 68.37 52.88 29.95
CA LYS A 70 69.85 52.88 30.03
C LYS A 70 70.49 51.74 29.22
N THR A 71 69.77 50.65 28.98
CA THR A 71 70.26 49.49 28.23
C THR A 71 70.29 49.71 26.71
N LYS A 72 69.61 50.74 26.21
CA LYS A 72 69.42 51.04 24.78
C LYS A 72 68.73 49.90 23.99
N LYS A 73 68.13 48.92 24.66
CA LYS A 73 67.29 47.88 24.04
C LYS A 73 65.87 48.42 23.80
N PRO A 74 65.17 47.98 22.75
CA PRO A 74 63.78 48.36 22.49
C PRO A 74 62.84 47.95 23.63
N VAL A 75 61.83 48.78 23.87
CA VAL A 75 60.81 48.57 24.91
C VAL A 75 59.44 48.81 24.29
N VAL A 76 58.51 47.86 24.46
CA VAL A 76 57.10 47.99 24.09
C VAL A 76 56.27 48.00 25.36
N VAL A 77 55.33 48.93 25.49
CA VAL A 77 54.37 48.96 26.59
C VAL A 77 53.21 48.03 26.25
N VAL A 78 52.91 47.08 27.13
CA VAL A 78 51.83 46.11 26.92
C VAL A 78 50.78 46.32 27.99
N LEU A 79 49.60 46.82 27.60
CA LEU A 79 48.48 46.92 28.52
C LEU A 79 47.83 45.54 28.61
N THR A 80 47.78 44.95 29.80
CA THR A 80 47.26 43.61 30.03
C THR A 80 45.90 43.65 30.71
N LYS A 81 45.05 42.66 30.44
CA LYS A 81 43.68 42.53 30.96
C LYS A 81 42.74 43.64 30.47
N CYS A 82 42.88 44.03 29.20
CA CYS A 82 42.02 45.03 28.59
C CYS A 82 40.54 44.60 28.49
N ASP A 83 40.23 43.30 28.66
CA ASP A 83 38.86 42.77 28.82
C ASP A 83 38.16 43.26 30.09
N GLU A 84 38.92 43.56 31.14
CA GLU A 84 38.43 44.09 32.41
C GLU A 84 39.07 45.46 32.73
N GLY A 85 39.58 46.12 31.68
CA GLY A 85 40.38 47.33 31.79
C GLY A 85 39.57 48.55 32.20
N VAL A 86 40.12 49.37 33.09
CA VAL A 86 39.56 50.68 33.44
C VAL A 86 40.02 51.71 32.42
N GLU A 87 39.08 52.40 31.80
CA GLU A 87 39.35 53.39 30.75
C GLU A 87 40.32 54.49 31.19
N ARG A 88 40.19 54.96 32.45
CA ARG A 88 41.16 55.90 33.04
C ARG A 88 42.58 55.33 33.06
N TYR A 89 42.76 54.08 33.50
CA TYR A 89 44.08 53.45 33.60
C TYR A 89 44.71 53.24 32.22
N ILE A 90 43.90 52.86 31.23
CA ILE A 90 44.32 52.75 29.83
C ILE A 90 44.82 54.11 29.33
N ARG A 91 44.03 55.18 29.53
CA ARG A 91 44.40 56.54 29.12
C ARG A 91 45.67 57.03 29.81
N ASP A 92 45.79 56.82 31.12
CA ASP A 92 46.94 57.24 31.90
C ASP A 92 48.22 56.47 31.49
N ALA A 93 48.09 55.19 31.13
CA ALA A 93 49.19 54.38 30.58
C ALA A 93 49.62 54.83 29.17
N HIS A 94 48.68 55.20 28.29
CA HIS A 94 48.98 55.81 26.98
C HIS A 94 49.68 57.16 27.14
N ALA A 95 49.22 58.00 28.07
CA ALA A 95 49.88 59.27 28.39
C ALA A 95 51.32 59.06 28.89
N PHE A 96 51.54 58.03 29.73
CA PHE A 96 52.88 57.62 30.15
C PHE A 96 53.76 57.25 28.96
N ALA A 97 53.28 56.40 28.05
CA ALA A 97 54.04 55.97 26.87
C ALA A 97 54.42 57.12 25.93
N LEU A 98 53.47 58.05 25.70
CA LEU A 98 53.69 59.27 24.92
C LEU A 98 54.79 60.16 25.53
N SER A 99 54.80 60.31 26.85
CA SER A 99 55.80 61.12 27.56
C SER A 99 57.23 60.58 27.49
N LYS A 100 57.43 59.32 27.07
CA LYS A 100 58.71 58.60 27.10
C LYS A 100 59.20 58.24 25.70
N LYS A 101 59.75 59.20 24.93
CA LYS A 101 60.27 58.95 23.57
C LYS A 101 59.26 58.21 22.66
N ASN A 102 57.96 58.40 22.90
CA ASN A 102 56.86 57.80 22.14
C ASN A 102 56.95 56.27 22.02
N LEU A 103 56.88 55.57 23.16
CA LEU A 103 56.88 54.09 23.16
C LEU A 103 55.64 53.55 22.45
N GLN A 104 55.79 52.42 21.78
CA GLN A 104 54.65 51.69 21.22
C GLN A 104 53.85 51.02 22.33
N VAL A 105 52.52 51.14 22.26
CA VAL A 105 51.58 50.58 23.22
C VAL A 105 50.72 49.53 22.53
N VAL A 106 50.66 48.31 23.08
CA VAL A 106 49.78 47.24 22.60
C VAL A 106 48.81 46.86 23.71
N GLU A 107 47.51 46.95 23.41
CA GLU A 107 46.44 46.55 24.32
C GLU A 107 46.12 45.07 24.13
N THR A 108 46.15 44.28 25.20
CA THR A 108 46.08 42.83 25.15
C THR A 108 45.11 42.23 26.18
N SER A 109 44.56 41.07 25.83
CA SER A 109 43.87 40.20 26.78
C SER A 109 44.31 38.76 26.54
N ALA A 110 44.95 38.15 27.54
CA ALA A 110 45.30 36.73 27.48
C ALA A 110 44.04 35.84 27.55
N ARG A 111 43.01 36.29 28.28
CA ARG A 111 41.74 35.56 28.43
C ARG A 111 40.99 35.44 27.10
N SER A 112 40.94 36.53 26.35
CA SER A 112 40.24 36.58 25.05
C SER A 112 41.17 36.31 23.87
N ASN A 113 42.44 35.99 24.13
CA ASN A 113 43.52 35.84 23.14
C ASN A 113 43.58 37.02 22.13
N VAL A 114 43.55 38.25 22.64
CA VAL A 114 43.57 39.47 21.82
C VAL A 114 44.96 40.10 21.88
N ASN A 115 45.56 40.32 20.71
CA ASN A 115 46.83 41.04 20.50
C ASN A 115 48.06 40.50 21.26
N VAL A 116 48.00 39.29 21.83
CA VAL A 116 49.13 38.69 22.56
C VAL A 116 50.32 38.53 21.62
N ASP A 117 50.16 37.87 20.48
CA ASP A 117 51.20 37.73 19.46
C ASP A 117 51.62 39.07 18.86
N LEU A 118 50.69 40.02 18.75
CA LEU A 118 50.97 41.37 18.26
C LEU A 118 51.98 42.10 19.15
N ALA A 119 51.91 41.91 20.47
CA ALA A 119 52.86 42.50 21.41
C ALA A 119 54.28 41.98 21.18
N PHE A 120 54.44 40.67 21.00
CA PHE A 120 55.74 40.05 20.70
C PHE A 120 56.23 40.43 19.30
N GLY A 121 55.37 40.38 18.29
CA GLY A 121 55.71 40.77 16.92
C GLY A 121 56.16 42.24 16.81
N THR A 122 55.51 43.12 17.57
CA THR A 122 55.92 44.54 17.67
C THR A 122 57.34 44.66 18.23
N LEU A 123 57.68 43.90 19.28
CA LEU A 123 59.01 43.93 19.86
C LEU A 123 60.07 43.38 18.90
N VAL A 124 59.80 42.23 18.27
CA VAL A 124 60.72 41.60 17.30
C VAL A 124 61.05 42.58 16.16
N GLN A 125 60.05 43.27 15.61
CA GLN A 125 60.29 44.26 14.56
C GLN A 125 61.17 45.43 15.02
N LEU A 126 61.04 45.88 16.27
CA LEU A 126 61.89 46.91 16.85
C LEU A 126 63.33 46.41 17.08
N VAL A 127 63.52 45.13 17.40
CA VAL A 127 64.84 44.50 17.55
C VAL A 127 65.54 44.41 16.19
N ASP A 128 64.86 43.90 15.17
CA ASP A 128 65.42 43.65 13.84
C ASP A 128 65.68 44.95 13.05
N ARG A 129 65.15 46.09 13.52
CA ARG A 129 65.16 47.39 12.82
C ARG A 129 64.63 47.28 11.38
N SER A 130 63.76 46.30 11.14
CA SER A 130 63.15 46.07 9.84
C SER A 130 62.34 47.29 9.40
N ARG A 131 62.27 47.59 8.10
CA ARG A 131 61.65 48.82 7.57
C ARG A 131 60.10 48.81 7.62
N GLY A 132 59.47 47.85 8.30
CA GLY A 132 58.02 47.79 8.47
C GLY A 132 57.60 48.25 9.87
N LYS A 133 56.57 49.08 9.98
CA LYS A 133 55.88 49.34 11.26
C LYS A 133 54.78 48.29 11.43
N THR A 134 54.79 47.52 12.52
CA THR A 134 53.65 46.67 12.91
C THR A 134 52.43 47.58 13.04
N LYS A 135 51.35 47.27 12.32
CA LYS A 135 50.08 47.97 12.49
C LYS A 135 49.50 47.56 13.84
N ILE A 136 49.58 48.47 14.81
CA ILE A 136 48.95 48.27 16.12
C ILE A 136 47.45 48.51 15.94
N ILE A 137 46.64 47.54 16.36
CA ILE A 137 45.18 47.57 16.26
C ILE A 137 44.61 47.83 17.66
N PRO A 138 43.68 48.78 17.83
CA PRO A 138 43.02 49.03 19.12
C PRO A 138 42.32 47.77 19.65
N TYR A 139 42.22 47.63 20.98
CA TYR A 139 41.67 46.43 21.60
C TYR A 139 40.30 46.03 21.08
N PHE A 140 39.36 46.97 20.99
CA PHE A 140 37.98 46.67 20.57
C PHE A 140 37.88 46.18 19.12
N GLU A 141 38.70 46.71 18.22
CA GLU A 141 38.73 46.25 16.82
C GLU A 141 39.34 44.85 16.74
N ALA A 142 40.44 44.60 17.44
CA ALA A 142 41.08 43.29 17.51
C ALA A 142 40.16 42.25 18.16
N LEU A 143 39.45 42.60 19.23
CA LEU A 143 38.47 41.75 19.89
C LEU A 143 37.30 41.39 18.94
N LYS A 144 36.84 42.36 18.15
CA LYS A 144 35.80 42.11 17.12
C LYS A 144 36.29 41.12 16.08
N GLN A 145 37.50 41.31 15.55
CA GLN A 145 38.11 40.38 14.57
C GLN A 145 38.29 38.98 15.15
N GLN A 146 38.80 38.88 16.38
CA GLN A 146 38.96 37.61 17.09
C GLN A 146 37.61 36.89 17.29
N SER A 147 36.58 37.63 17.69
CA SER A 147 35.23 37.09 17.89
C SER A 147 34.62 36.58 16.57
N GLN A 148 34.83 37.31 15.46
CA GLN A 148 34.37 36.90 14.13
C GLN A 148 35.11 35.64 13.64
N GLN A 149 36.41 35.54 13.90
CA GLN A 149 37.18 34.34 13.58
C GLN A 149 36.69 33.12 14.35
N ILE A 150 36.44 33.26 15.66
CA ILE A 150 35.88 32.19 16.49
C ILE A 150 34.49 31.77 15.99
N ALA A 151 33.62 32.72 15.66
CA ALA A 151 32.28 32.42 15.13
C ALA A 151 32.37 31.65 13.80
N ALA A 152 33.20 32.10 12.86
CA ALA A 152 33.37 31.41 11.58
C ALA A 152 33.99 30.00 11.74
N ALA A 153 34.93 29.82 12.67
CA ALA A 153 35.49 28.51 12.99
C ALA A 153 34.46 27.58 13.64
N LYS A 154 33.61 28.13 14.52
CA LYS A 154 32.51 27.41 15.14
C LYS A 154 31.51 26.89 14.11
N ASP A 155 31.06 27.74 13.17
CA ASP A 155 30.10 27.36 12.14
C ASP A 155 30.65 26.23 11.25
N LYS A 156 31.92 26.32 10.85
CA LYS A 156 32.61 25.27 10.09
C LYS A 156 32.72 23.97 10.86
N TYR A 157 33.00 24.05 12.17
CA TYR A 157 33.06 22.87 13.03
C TYR A 157 31.68 22.22 13.22
N GLU A 158 30.62 22.99 13.46
CA GLU A 158 29.24 22.47 13.55
C GLU A 158 28.80 21.80 12.24
N TRP A 159 29.18 22.38 11.09
CA TRP A 159 28.99 21.74 9.79
C TRP A 159 29.73 20.40 9.67
N LEU A 160 30.99 20.34 10.08
CA LEU A 160 31.77 19.10 10.07
C LEU A 160 31.14 18.04 10.99
N VAL A 161 30.74 18.42 12.20
CA VAL A 161 30.06 17.54 13.17
C VAL A 161 28.78 16.98 12.54
N SER A 162 27.97 17.82 11.88
CA SER A 162 26.74 17.40 11.20
C SER A 162 26.98 16.45 10.03
N ARG A 163 28.15 16.55 9.38
CA ARG A 163 28.55 15.65 8.30
C ARG A 163 29.06 14.30 8.81
N VAL A 164 29.86 14.29 9.86
CA VAL A 164 30.53 13.10 10.39
C VAL A 164 29.63 12.29 11.33
N VAL A 165 28.83 12.97 12.16
CA VAL A 165 27.99 12.36 13.20
C VAL A 165 26.57 12.23 12.69
N LYS A 166 26.14 11.00 12.44
CA LYS A 166 24.81 10.68 11.90
C LYS A 166 23.91 9.97 12.90
N SER A 167 24.48 9.36 13.93
CA SER A 167 23.74 8.66 14.98
C SER A 167 23.98 9.29 16.35
N HIS A 168 22.95 9.28 17.20
CA HIS A 168 23.07 9.72 18.59
C HIS A 168 23.84 8.74 19.49
N HIS A 169 24.14 7.52 19.01
CA HIS A 169 24.95 6.54 19.75
C HIS A 169 26.46 6.79 19.62
N GLU A 170 26.88 7.75 18.80
CA GLU A 170 28.29 8.00 18.56
C GLU A 170 28.99 8.59 19.80
N SER A 171 30.21 8.12 20.07
CA SER A 171 31.00 8.55 21.22
C SER A 171 32.08 9.57 20.85
N TRP A 172 32.31 10.56 21.73
CA TRP A 172 33.31 11.61 21.51
C TRP A 172 34.70 11.04 21.17
N ALA A 173 35.12 9.95 21.82
CA ALA A 173 36.45 9.37 21.60
C ALA A 173 36.62 8.81 20.18
N GLY A 174 35.58 8.19 19.63
CA GLY A 174 35.59 7.71 18.25
C GLY A 174 35.53 8.85 17.25
N VAL A 175 34.61 9.80 17.46
CA VAL A 175 34.37 10.90 16.51
C VAL A 175 35.53 11.89 16.48
N SER A 176 36.08 12.27 17.63
CA SER A 176 37.21 13.22 17.69
C SER A 176 38.44 12.72 16.94
N ARG A 177 38.76 11.40 17.00
CA ARG A 177 39.83 10.80 16.19
C ARG A 177 39.57 10.88 14.69
N ARG A 178 38.32 10.68 14.25
CA ARG A 178 37.95 10.80 12.83
C ARG A 178 37.95 12.25 12.34
N MET A 179 37.67 13.21 13.22
CA MET A 179 37.69 14.64 12.90
C MET A 179 39.08 15.26 13.01
N GLN A 180 40.03 14.62 13.72
CA GLN A 180 41.40 15.11 13.91
C GLN A 180 42.10 15.59 12.62
N PRO A 181 42.05 14.89 11.47
CA PRO A 181 42.72 15.35 10.26
C PRO A 181 42.03 16.54 9.57
N ALA A 182 40.79 16.89 9.96
CA ALA A 182 40.04 17.94 9.31
C ALA A 182 40.49 19.34 9.81
N PRO A 183 40.78 20.29 8.92
CA PRO A 183 41.22 21.62 9.32
C PRO A 183 40.16 22.36 10.15
N GLU A 184 38.87 22.14 9.88
CA GLU A 184 37.78 22.78 10.63
C GLU A 184 37.79 22.37 12.11
N TYR A 185 38.17 21.13 12.42
CA TYR A 185 38.34 20.66 13.79
C TYR A 185 39.59 21.25 14.44
N GLN A 186 40.73 21.23 13.73
CA GLN A 186 42.00 21.75 14.25
C GLN A 186 41.91 23.24 14.56
N ASP A 187 41.33 24.03 13.65
CA ASP A 187 41.15 25.47 13.79
C ASP A 187 40.29 25.82 15.01
N TYR A 188 39.15 25.14 15.17
CA TYR A 188 38.24 25.41 16.29
C TYR A 188 38.85 24.98 17.63
N VAL A 189 39.51 23.82 17.69
CA VAL A 189 40.21 23.35 18.90
C VAL A 189 41.37 24.28 19.27
N TYR A 190 42.11 24.81 18.28
CA TYR A 190 43.17 25.77 18.52
C TYR A 190 42.63 27.07 19.15
N LEU A 191 41.49 27.58 18.65
CA LEU A 191 40.90 28.83 19.14
C LEU A 191 40.17 28.70 20.48
N GLU A 192 39.42 27.62 20.68
CA GLU A 192 38.43 27.50 21.77
C GLU A 192 38.67 26.29 22.70
N GLY A 193 39.58 25.38 22.31
CA GLY A 193 39.94 24.21 23.10
C GLY A 193 39.01 23.00 22.92
N THR A 194 39.54 21.82 23.23
CA THR A 194 38.87 20.53 23.07
C THR A 194 37.59 20.40 23.89
N GLN A 195 37.49 21.05 25.05
CA GLN A 195 36.30 20.97 25.92
C GLN A 195 35.08 21.66 25.29
N LYS A 196 35.27 22.83 24.66
CA LYS A 196 34.18 23.51 23.96
C LYS A 196 33.77 22.74 22.70
N ALA A 197 34.73 22.17 21.98
CA ALA A 197 34.45 21.28 20.85
C ALA A 197 33.63 20.04 21.26
N LYS A 198 33.98 19.40 22.39
CA LYS A 198 33.22 18.28 22.97
C LYS A 198 31.79 18.70 23.35
N LYS A 199 31.62 19.89 23.93
CA LYS A 199 30.29 20.41 24.30
C LYS A 199 29.37 20.55 23.09
N LEU A 200 29.85 21.16 21.99
CA LEU A 200 29.06 21.30 20.76
C LEU A 200 28.73 19.95 20.14
N PHE A 201 29.67 19.01 20.14
CA PHE A 201 29.39 17.63 19.73
C PHE A 201 28.27 16.98 20.56
N LEU A 202 28.34 17.08 21.89
CA LEU A 202 27.30 16.52 22.77
C LEU A 202 25.94 17.19 22.55
N GLN A 203 25.90 18.49 22.28
CA GLN A 203 24.68 19.21 21.91
C GLN A 203 24.09 18.67 20.59
N HIS A 204 24.93 18.43 19.58
CA HIS A 204 24.49 17.83 18.32
C HIS A 204 23.96 16.39 18.50
N VAL A 205 24.65 15.56 19.28
CA VAL A 205 24.19 14.21 19.61
C VAL A 205 22.84 14.23 20.33
N GLN A 206 22.65 15.16 21.28
CA GLN A 206 21.39 15.32 21.98
C GLN A 206 20.25 15.74 21.03
N ARG A 207 20.53 16.64 20.07
CA ARG A 207 19.58 17.02 19.02
C ARG A 207 19.19 15.82 18.16
N LEU A 208 20.16 14.99 17.73
CA LEU A 208 19.87 13.77 16.98
C LEU A 208 18.99 12.79 17.76
N LYS A 209 19.22 12.64 19.07
CA LYS A 209 18.36 11.82 19.95
C LYS A 209 16.92 12.34 19.97
N GLN A 210 16.74 13.66 20.13
CA GLN A 210 15.42 14.29 20.13
C GLN A 210 14.70 14.08 18.78
N GLU A 211 15.40 14.29 17.66
CA GLU A 211 14.84 14.07 16.32
C GLU A 211 14.45 12.60 16.08
N HIS A 212 15.23 11.67 16.61
CA HIS A 212 14.91 10.24 16.56
C HIS A 212 13.65 9.91 17.35
N VAL A 213 13.56 10.35 18.60
CA VAL A 213 12.37 10.21 19.44
C VAL A 213 11.14 10.80 18.76
N GLU A 214 11.23 12.01 18.22
CA GLU A 214 10.10 12.66 17.53
C GLU A 214 9.67 11.92 16.27
N ARG A 215 10.60 11.35 15.51
CA ARG A 215 10.28 10.50 14.35
C ARG A 215 9.52 9.24 14.79
N ARG A 216 9.95 8.61 15.88
CA ARG A 216 9.26 7.43 16.46
C ARG A 216 7.88 7.80 16.97
N ARG A 217 7.73 8.93 17.67
CA ARG A 217 6.43 9.45 18.16
C ARG A 217 5.43 9.58 17.02
N ARG A 218 5.84 10.19 15.91
CA ARG A 218 4.97 10.33 14.72
C ARG A 218 4.57 8.99 14.12
N ALA A 219 5.50 8.03 14.06
CA ALA A 219 5.19 6.69 13.56
C ALA A 219 4.16 5.98 14.44
N TYR A 220 4.30 6.04 15.76
CA TYR A 220 3.35 5.46 16.70
C TYR A 220 1.96 6.12 16.61
N LEU A 221 1.90 7.45 16.57
CA LEU A 221 0.64 8.18 16.42
C LEU A 221 -0.05 7.89 15.07
N ALA A 222 0.70 7.62 14.01
CA ALA A 222 0.13 7.20 12.72
C ALA A 222 -0.43 5.77 12.74
N LEU A 223 0.12 4.89 13.58
CA LEU A 223 -0.34 3.51 13.75
C LEU A 223 -1.52 3.40 14.71
N LEU A 224 -1.64 4.31 15.67
CA LEU A 224 -2.65 4.29 16.73
C LEU A 224 -4.10 4.16 16.23
N PRO A 225 -4.55 4.88 15.17
CA PRO A 225 -5.90 4.68 14.65
C PRO A 225 -6.18 3.24 14.21
N GLN A 226 -5.22 2.58 13.56
CA GLN A 226 -5.36 1.19 13.12
C GLN A 226 -5.44 0.22 14.30
N ALA A 227 -4.71 0.50 15.37
CA ALA A 227 -4.80 -0.27 16.62
C ALA A 227 -6.18 -0.11 17.27
N LEU A 228 -6.72 1.13 17.31
CA LEU A 228 -8.06 1.40 17.83
C LEU A 228 -9.14 0.71 16.98
N ASP A 229 -9.03 0.74 15.66
CA ASP A 229 -9.93 0.01 14.74
C ASP A 229 -9.93 -1.50 15.00
N ALA A 230 -8.78 -2.08 15.28
CA ALA A 230 -8.66 -3.51 15.52
C ALA A 230 -9.19 -3.93 16.90
N LEU A 231 -9.01 -3.10 17.92
CA LEU A 231 -9.31 -3.46 19.32
C LEU A 231 -10.71 -3.02 19.78
N VAL A 232 -11.18 -1.87 19.29
CA VAL A 232 -12.45 -1.23 19.67
C VAL A 232 -13.16 -0.65 18.43
N PRO A 233 -13.61 -1.50 17.47
CA PRO A 233 -14.35 -1.06 16.29
C PRO A 233 -15.78 -0.60 16.61
N ASP A 234 -16.36 -1.08 17.72
CA ASP A 234 -17.77 -0.89 18.03
C ASP A 234 -17.98 0.30 18.97
N LEU A 235 -18.81 1.26 18.52
CA LEU A 235 -19.11 2.47 19.30
C LEU A 235 -19.72 2.16 20.66
N GLU A 236 -20.56 1.12 20.77
CA GLU A 236 -21.29 0.78 21.99
C GLU A 236 -20.36 0.50 23.18
N GLU A 237 -19.16 -0.01 22.92
CA GLU A 237 -18.18 -0.31 23.96
C GLU A 237 -17.49 0.94 24.52
N ILE A 238 -17.35 1.99 23.69
CA ILE A 238 -16.51 3.16 24.00
C ILE A 238 -17.28 4.49 24.08
N GLU A 239 -18.57 4.52 23.72
CA GLU A 239 -19.36 5.75 23.56
C GLU A 239 -19.34 6.68 24.78
N ARG A 240 -19.31 6.08 25.98
CA ARG A 240 -19.33 6.78 27.27
C ARG A 240 -17.99 6.77 27.99
N LEU A 241 -16.99 6.08 27.44
CA LEU A 241 -15.68 5.92 28.08
C LEU A 241 -14.77 7.09 27.73
N SER A 242 -14.19 7.70 28.76
CA SER A 242 -13.05 8.61 28.63
C SER A 242 -11.81 7.85 28.14
N CYS A 243 -10.80 8.56 27.63
CA CYS A 243 -9.54 7.94 27.19
C CYS A 243 -8.90 7.08 28.30
N ALA A 244 -8.90 7.58 29.54
CA ALA A 244 -8.36 6.88 30.70
C ALA A 244 -9.15 5.61 31.10
N GLU A 245 -10.46 5.57 30.84
CA GLU A 245 -11.27 4.37 31.05
C GLU A 245 -11.09 3.37 29.90
N ALA A 246 -10.95 3.88 28.68
CA ALA A 246 -10.66 3.09 27.50
C ALA A 246 -9.30 2.39 27.57
N GLU A 247 -8.30 2.99 28.24
CA GLU A 247 -7.03 2.32 28.54
C GLU A 247 -7.23 0.93 29.18
N ARG A 248 -8.05 0.86 30.23
CA ARG A 248 -8.30 -0.41 30.95
C ARG A 248 -9.06 -1.41 30.07
N LEU A 249 -9.97 -0.91 29.23
CA LEU A 249 -10.68 -1.74 28.26
C LEU A 249 -9.71 -2.31 27.23
N LEU A 250 -8.82 -1.49 26.68
CA LEU A 250 -7.83 -1.91 25.67
C LEU A 250 -6.88 -2.98 26.24
N GLU A 251 -6.39 -2.81 27.47
CA GLU A 251 -5.53 -3.82 28.13
C GLU A 251 -6.23 -5.19 28.28
N SER A 252 -7.56 -5.21 28.38
CA SER A 252 -8.34 -6.45 28.51
C SER A 252 -8.55 -7.21 27.19
N LYS A 253 -8.23 -6.60 26.04
CA LYS A 253 -8.46 -7.19 24.71
C LYS A 253 -7.43 -8.26 24.38
N ALA A 254 -7.87 -9.35 23.76
CA ALA A 254 -7.01 -10.49 23.40
C ALA A 254 -5.84 -10.09 22.48
N ASP A 255 -6.07 -9.17 21.55
CA ASP A 255 -5.06 -8.69 20.59
C ASP A 255 -4.23 -7.50 21.11
N PHE A 256 -4.36 -7.12 22.39
CA PHE A 256 -3.66 -5.98 22.96
C PHE A 256 -2.13 -6.08 22.77
N ALA A 257 -1.55 -7.23 23.08
CA ALA A 257 -0.11 -7.47 23.02
C ALA A 257 0.47 -7.42 21.59
N LYS A 258 -0.39 -7.53 20.57
CA LYS A 258 -0.01 -7.39 19.15
C LYS A 258 0.23 -5.93 18.78
N TRP A 259 -0.52 -5.01 19.38
CA TRP A 259 -0.49 -3.58 19.05
C TRP A 259 0.28 -2.74 20.06
N PHE A 260 0.22 -3.09 21.34
CA PHE A 260 0.77 -2.29 22.42
C PHE A 260 1.88 -3.00 23.19
N VAL A 261 2.77 -2.20 23.78
CA VAL A 261 3.76 -2.63 24.75
C VAL A 261 3.65 -1.76 26.01
N VAL A 262 3.57 -2.40 27.18
CA VAL A 262 3.49 -1.71 28.46
C VAL A 262 4.88 -1.60 29.06
N LEU A 263 5.30 -0.38 29.40
CA LEU A 263 6.58 -0.10 30.06
C LEU A 263 6.31 0.30 31.52
N GLU A 264 6.96 -0.36 32.47
CA GLU A 264 6.56 -0.30 33.89
C GLU A 264 7.03 0.96 34.64
N GLU A 265 8.19 1.55 34.29
CA GLU A 265 8.79 2.60 35.16
C GLU A 265 9.27 3.87 34.45
N THR A 266 9.60 3.82 33.16
CA THR A 266 10.12 4.99 32.44
C THR A 266 9.33 5.25 31.16
N PRO A 267 8.99 6.52 30.87
CA PRO A 267 8.38 6.89 29.60
C PRO A 267 9.18 6.36 28.42
N TRP A 268 8.49 5.94 27.36
CA TRP A 268 9.15 5.29 26.23
C TRP A 268 10.23 6.17 25.57
N ASP A 269 10.07 7.49 25.60
CA ASP A 269 10.98 8.49 25.04
C ASP A 269 12.23 8.77 25.89
N ALA A 270 12.19 8.42 27.17
CA ALA A 270 13.32 8.46 28.09
C ALA A 270 14.03 7.10 28.22
N SER A 271 13.33 6.01 27.90
CA SER A 271 13.84 4.64 27.99
C SER A 271 14.67 4.22 26.77
N GLY A 272 15.37 3.08 26.88
CA GLY A 272 16.04 2.44 25.74
C GLY A 272 15.09 1.92 24.66
N HIS A 273 13.77 1.94 24.91
CA HIS A 273 12.77 1.48 23.94
C HIS A 273 12.73 2.33 22.67
N ALA A 274 13.05 3.63 22.75
CA ALA A 274 13.15 4.49 21.58
C ALA A 274 14.15 3.95 20.52
N ASP A 275 15.15 3.18 20.95
CA ASP A 275 16.20 2.59 20.12
C ASP A 275 15.99 1.07 19.87
N SER A 276 14.87 0.50 20.36
CA SER A 276 14.57 -0.92 20.23
C SER A 276 14.11 -1.30 18.82
N ALA A 277 14.46 -2.54 18.41
CA ALA A 277 14.03 -3.14 17.15
C ALA A 277 12.55 -3.61 17.16
N ASP A 278 11.91 -3.69 18.34
CA ASP A 278 10.49 -4.02 18.53
C ASP A 278 9.57 -2.85 18.15
N ALA A 279 9.89 -2.27 17.00
CA ALA A 279 9.52 -0.95 16.59
C ALA A 279 8.08 -0.81 16.09
N GLU A 280 7.40 -1.95 15.94
CA GLU A 280 6.06 -2.07 15.36
C GLU A 280 4.96 -1.89 16.42
N ARG A 281 5.26 -2.12 17.69
CA ARG A 281 4.29 -2.00 18.79
C ARG A 281 4.32 -0.60 19.39
N ILE A 282 3.14 -0.07 19.69
CA ILE A 282 2.94 1.26 20.25
C ILE A 282 3.19 1.17 21.76
N PRO A 283 4.08 2.00 22.34
CA PRO A 283 4.18 2.13 23.78
C PRO A 283 2.85 2.63 24.34
N PHE A 284 2.31 1.92 25.34
CA PHE A 284 0.96 2.17 25.84
C PHE A 284 0.80 3.58 26.44
N ASP A 285 1.87 4.13 26.99
CA ASP A 285 1.97 5.50 27.48
C ASP A 285 1.82 6.58 26.39
N VAL A 286 1.93 6.24 25.09
CA VAL A 286 1.59 7.16 23.97
C VAL A 286 0.12 7.59 24.05
N LEU A 287 -0.78 6.70 24.48
CA LEU A 287 -2.21 7.00 24.58
C LEU A 287 -2.51 8.08 25.63
N ARG A 288 -1.66 8.19 26.67
CA ARG A 288 -1.72 9.21 27.72
C ARG A 288 -1.21 10.59 27.28
N THR A 289 -0.67 10.69 26.07
CA THR A 289 -0.23 11.99 25.55
C THR A 289 -1.42 12.76 24.99
N PRO A 290 -1.40 14.11 24.99
CA PRO A 290 -2.48 14.91 24.42
C PRO A 290 -2.79 14.57 22.95
N ALA A 291 -1.77 14.16 22.18
CA ALA A 291 -1.95 13.72 20.80
C ALA A 291 -2.63 12.34 20.71
N GLY A 292 -2.33 11.42 21.63
CA GLY A 292 -2.99 10.13 21.74
C GLY A 292 -4.47 10.28 22.12
N GLU A 293 -4.77 11.11 23.11
CA GLU A 293 -6.15 11.42 23.53
C GLU A 293 -6.97 12.02 22.39
N GLN A 294 -6.39 12.96 21.63
CA GLN A 294 -7.05 13.55 20.45
C GLN A 294 -7.39 12.50 19.39
N LEU A 295 -6.49 11.53 19.16
CA LEU A 295 -6.73 10.45 18.20
C LEU A 295 -7.82 9.49 18.69
N TYR A 296 -7.88 9.21 19.99
CA TYR A 296 -8.97 8.43 20.58
C TYR A 296 -10.32 9.14 20.44
N GLU A 297 -10.38 10.44 20.73
CA GLU A 297 -11.61 11.23 20.55
C GLU A 297 -12.03 11.28 19.08
N ALA A 298 -11.09 11.49 18.16
CA ALA A 298 -11.34 11.46 16.73
C ALA A 298 -11.85 10.10 16.24
N HIS A 299 -11.32 9.00 16.79
CA HIS A 299 -11.83 7.65 16.53
C HIS A 299 -13.28 7.51 16.97
N ARG A 300 -13.61 7.97 18.18
CA ARG A 300 -14.96 7.90 18.74
C ARG A 300 -15.97 8.73 17.96
N GLU A 301 -15.59 9.94 17.55
CA GLU A 301 -16.43 10.79 16.69
C GLU A 301 -16.63 10.17 15.31
N ARG A 302 -15.59 9.58 14.71
CA ARG A 302 -15.72 8.87 13.43
C ARG A 302 -16.73 7.72 13.53
N LEU A 303 -16.68 6.92 14.60
CA LEU A 303 -17.65 5.84 14.81
C LEU A 303 -19.08 6.36 15.02
N ARG A 304 -19.26 7.50 15.71
CA ARG A 304 -20.55 8.19 15.82
C ARG A 304 -21.10 8.61 14.47
N ASP A 305 -20.27 9.23 13.64
CA ASP A 305 -20.62 9.62 12.28
C ASP A 305 -20.98 8.42 11.40
N GLU A 306 -20.23 7.32 11.49
CA GLU A 306 -20.50 6.10 10.74
C GLU A 306 -21.83 5.46 11.12
N ARG A 307 -22.14 5.39 12.41
CA ARG A 307 -23.44 4.95 12.93
C ARG A 307 -24.57 5.85 12.42
N LYS A 308 -24.42 7.18 12.55
CA LYS A 308 -25.44 8.14 12.09
C LYS A 308 -25.64 8.03 10.59
N ARG A 309 -24.59 7.92 9.77
CA ARG A 309 -24.71 7.66 8.32
C ARG A 309 -25.43 6.35 8.02
N ALA A 310 -25.19 5.29 8.79
CA ALA A 310 -25.91 4.02 8.63
C ALA A 310 -27.40 4.16 8.94
N GLU A 311 -27.74 4.90 9.99
CA GLU A 311 -29.12 5.24 10.34
C GLU A 311 -29.79 6.09 9.25
N MET A 312 -29.12 7.12 8.72
CA MET A 312 -29.63 7.95 7.63
C MET A 312 -29.83 7.15 6.34
N ARG A 313 -28.94 6.20 6.03
CA ARG A 313 -29.14 5.25 4.91
C ARG A 313 -30.38 4.38 5.10
N ARG A 314 -30.69 3.98 6.33
CA ARG A 314 -31.89 3.20 6.66
C ARG A 314 -33.14 4.07 6.52
N ALA A 315 -33.14 5.25 7.15
CA ALA A 315 -34.25 6.21 7.06
C ALA A 315 -34.58 6.60 5.62
N PHE A 316 -33.56 6.81 4.77
CA PHE A 316 -33.79 7.08 3.35
C PHE A 316 -34.49 5.92 2.63
N ARG A 317 -34.10 4.66 2.90
CA ARG A 317 -34.78 3.49 2.33
C ARG A 317 -36.24 3.39 2.77
N GLU A 318 -36.50 3.58 4.06
CA GLU A 318 -37.85 3.56 4.63
C GLU A 318 -38.71 4.69 4.04
N ASN A 319 -38.13 5.89 3.85
CA ASN A 319 -38.82 7.00 3.21
C ASN A 319 -39.16 6.71 1.74
N LEU A 320 -38.26 6.06 0.99
CA LEU A 320 -38.56 5.65 -0.39
C LEU A 320 -39.71 4.63 -0.45
N GLU A 321 -39.75 3.68 0.49
CA GLU A 321 -40.82 2.67 0.55
C GLU A 321 -42.18 3.25 0.97
N ALA A 322 -42.19 4.28 1.82
CA ALA A 322 -43.41 4.96 2.24
C ALA A 322 -43.90 6.04 1.25
N SER A 323 -43.05 6.50 0.33
CA SER A 323 -43.36 7.66 -0.52
C SER A 323 -44.25 7.29 -1.72
N PRO A 324 -45.47 7.84 -1.81
CA PRO A 324 -46.34 7.61 -2.96
C PRO A 324 -45.87 8.34 -4.23
N PHE A 325 -44.91 9.26 -4.10
CA PHE A 325 -44.40 10.05 -5.22
C PHE A 325 -43.29 9.34 -6.01
N VAL A 326 -42.78 8.22 -5.50
CA VAL A 326 -41.77 7.38 -6.15
C VAL A 326 -42.50 6.30 -6.94
N THR A 327 -42.51 6.43 -8.27
CA THR A 327 -43.19 5.51 -9.19
C THR A 327 -42.21 4.80 -10.12
N PRO A 328 -42.55 3.61 -10.64
CA PRO A 328 -41.71 2.88 -11.59
C PRO A 328 -41.29 3.74 -12.79
N GLY A 329 -39.99 3.73 -13.11
CA GLY A 329 -39.43 4.50 -14.22
C GLY A 329 -39.27 6.01 -14.00
N LYS A 330 -39.64 6.55 -12.84
CA LYS A 330 -39.30 7.93 -12.45
C LYS A 330 -37.77 8.12 -12.35
N PRO A 331 -37.20 9.16 -12.98
CA PRO A 331 -35.77 9.45 -12.88
C PRO A 331 -35.40 10.10 -11.55
N TRP A 332 -34.13 9.97 -11.15
CA TRP A 332 -33.62 10.49 -9.88
C TRP A 332 -33.77 12.02 -9.76
N GLU A 333 -33.58 12.75 -10.85
CA GLU A 333 -33.65 14.20 -10.92
C GLU A 333 -35.02 14.73 -10.50
N GLU A 334 -36.08 14.01 -10.86
CA GLU A 334 -37.44 14.33 -10.42
C GLU A 334 -37.70 13.90 -8.97
N ALA A 335 -37.10 12.79 -8.52
CA ALA A 335 -37.29 12.26 -7.16
C ALA A 335 -36.49 13.05 -6.10
N ARG A 336 -35.41 13.70 -6.50
CA ARG A 336 -34.49 14.46 -5.63
C ARG A 336 -35.20 15.55 -4.83
N SER A 337 -36.14 16.27 -5.45
CA SER A 337 -36.85 17.39 -4.81
C SER A 337 -37.65 16.97 -3.57
N PHE A 338 -38.09 15.71 -3.50
CA PHE A 338 -38.90 15.20 -2.39
C PHE A 338 -38.11 14.90 -1.13
N ILE A 339 -36.78 14.85 -1.21
CA ILE A 339 -35.93 14.54 -0.06
C ILE A 339 -35.11 15.73 0.42
N MET A 340 -35.17 16.87 -0.26
CA MET A 340 -34.34 18.04 0.08
C MET A 340 -34.67 18.63 1.47
N SER A 341 -35.86 18.37 1.99
CA SER A 341 -36.29 18.80 3.34
C SER A 341 -35.94 17.80 4.44
N GLU A 342 -35.41 16.62 4.09
CA GLU A 342 -35.21 15.51 5.03
C GLU A 342 -33.83 15.57 5.70
N GLU A 343 -33.77 15.15 6.97
CA GLU A 343 -32.53 15.19 7.77
C GLU A 343 -31.39 14.39 7.12
N PHE A 344 -31.72 13.24 6.52
CA PHE A 344 -30.72 12.39 5.89
C PHE A 344 -30.05 13.08 4.69
N TYR A 345 -30.68 14.08 4.04
CA TYR A 345 -30.14 14.80 2.87
C TYR A 345 -28.79 15.46 3.15
N ALA A 346 -28.59 15.96 4.37
CA ALA A 346 -27.35 16.61 4.79
C ALA A 346 -26.22 15.63 5.15
N TRP A 347 -26.54 14.33 5.34
CA TRP A 347 -25.62 13.33 5.90
C TRP A 347 -25.01 12.38 4.87
N LEU A 348 -25.66 12.17 3.72
CA LEU A 348 -25.15 11.29 2.66
C LEU A 348 -24.82 12.09 1.40
N GLU A 349 -23.92 11.52 0.59
CA GLU A 349 -23.49 12.11 -0.68
C GLU A 349 -24.38 11.68 -1.85
N GLU A 350 -24.43 12.49 -2.91
CA GLU A 350 -25.26 12.25 -4.10
C GLU A 350 -25.12 10.86 -4.73
N PRO A 351 -23.90 10.30 -4.89
CA PRO A 351 -23.73 8.94 -5.41
C PRO A 351 -24.39 7.85 -4.54
N VAL A 352 -24.41 8.05 -3.21
CA VAL A 352 -25.02 7.09 -2.27
C VAL A 352 -26.54 7.09 -2.44
N TYR A 353 -27.15 8.27 -2.62
CA TYR A 353 -28.59 8.34 -2.90
C TYR A 353 -28.94 7.69 -4.22
N MET A 354 -28.17 7.96 -5.29
CA MET A 354 -28.40 7.37 -6.60
C MET A 354 -28.30 5.85 -6.58
N ASP A 355 -27.35 5.27 -5.85
CA ASP A 355 -27.23 3.81 -5.69
C ASP A 355 -28.45 3.22 -4.98
N ILE A 356 -28.83 3.79 -3.84
CA ILE A 356 -29.99 3.32 -3.06
C ILE A 356 -31.29 3.48 -3.87
N TYR A 357 -31.48 4.63 -4.50
CA TYR A 357 -32.64 4.92 -5.35
C TYR A 357 -32.69 4.00 -6.56
N GLY A 358 -31.57 3.80 -7.26
CA GLY A 358 -31.49 2.91 -8.41
C GLY A 358 -31.83 1.46 -8.05
N LYS A 359 -31.34 0.96 -6.91
CA LYS A 359 -31.70 -0.37 -6.39
C LYS A 359 -33.19 -0.47 -6.04
N HIS A 360 -33.74 0.55 -5.38
CA HIS A 360 -35.17 0.61 -5.05
C HIS A 360 -36.02 0.67 -6.33
N GLN A 361 -35.62 1.49 -7.30
CA GLN A 361 -36.33 1.69 -8.55
C GLN A 361 -36.33 0.42 -9.40
N LYS A 362 -35.21 -0.31 -9.44
CA LYS A 362 -35.16 -1.62 -10.09
C LYS A 362 -36.20 -2.58 -9.48
N ARG A 363 -36.34 -2.62 -8.15
CA ARG A 363 -37.34 -3.47 -7.49
C ARG A 363 -38.78 -3.03 -7.82
N LEU A 364 -39.07 -1.73 -7.80
CA LEU A 364 -40.39 -1.21 -8.17
C LEU A 364 -40.75 -1.55 -9.62
N VAL A 365 -39.78 -1.41 -10.53
CA VAL A 365 -39.99 -1.71 -11.96
C VAL A 365 -40.22 -3.20 -12.18
N GLU A 366 -39.42 -4.08 -11.59
CA GLU A 366 -39.65 -5.53 -11.73
C GLU A 366 -41.00 -5.96 -11.15
N ARG A 367 -41.38 -5.46 -9.97
CA ARG A 367 -42.72 -5.71 -9.40
C ARG A 367 -43.85 -5.23 -10.31
N ALA A 368 -43.74 -4.00 -10.85
CA ALA A 368 -44.75 -3.46 -11.76
C ALA A 368 -44.84 -4.26 -13.07
N LYS A 369 -43.74 -4.84 -13.55
CA LYS A 369 -43.75 -5.75 -14.70
C LYS A 369 -44.45 -7.08 -14.39
N GLU A 370 -44.23 -7.65 -13.21
CA GLU A 370 -44.91 -8.87 -12.74
C GLU A 370 -46.42 -8.64 -12.66
N GLU A 371 -46.84 -7.57 -11.97
CA GLU A 371 -48.27 -7.19 -11.87
C GLU A 371 -48.88 -6.92 -13.25
N PHE A 372 -48.13 -6.29 -14.16
CA PHE A 372 -48.60 -6.08 -15.53
C PHE A 372 -48.71 -7.39 -16.33
N GLN A 373 -47.81 -8.34 -16.14
CA GLN A 373 -47.93 -9.67 -16.77
C GLN A 373 -49.16 -10.42 -16.28
N GLU A 374 -49.48 -10.34 -14.98
CA GLU A 374 -50.72 -10.89 -14.44
C GLU A 374 -51.95 -10.24 -15.06
N LEU A 375 -51.96 -8.90 -15.21
CA LEU A 375 -53.03 -8.19 -15.92
C LEU A 375 -53.21 -8.69 -17.35
N LEU A 376 -52.12 -8.91 -18.09
CA LEU A 376 -52.20 -9.42 -19.46
C LEU A 376 -52.81 -10.83 -19.51
N LEU A 377 -52.50 -11.68 -18.53
CA LEU A 377 -53.09 -13.02 -18.40
C LEU A 377 -54.58 -12.96 -18.05
N GLU A 378 -55.00 -12.05 -17.16
CA GLU A 378 -56.41 -11.82 -16.82
C GLU A 378 -57.24 -11.41 -18.05
N TYR A 379 -56.65 -10.59 -18.93
CA TYR A 379 -57.26 -10.13 -20.18
C TYR A 379 -56.83 -10.96 -21.39
N SER A 380 -56.52 -12.25 -21.21
CA SER A 380 -56.04 -13.13 -22.29
C SER A 380 -56.96 -13.15 -23.52
N GLU A 381 -58.27 -12.96 -23.33
CA GLU A 381 -59.27 -12.90 -24.40
C GLU A 381 -58.99 -11.79 -25.43
N LEU A 382 -58.40 -10.68 -24.98
CA LEU A 382 -58.07 -9.52 -25.79
C LEU A 382 -57.04 -9.84 -26.88
N PHE A 383 -56.29 -10.93 -26.72
CA PHE A 383 -55.16 -11.30 -27.57
C PHE A 383 -55.47 -12.44 -28.55
N TYR A 384 -56.67 -13.03 -28.50
CA TYR A 384 -57.18 -13.90 -29.56
C TYR A 384 -57.55 -13.04 -30.79
N GLU A 385 -57.52 -13.61 -32.01
CA GLU A 385 -57.84 -12.97 -33.31
C GLU A 385 -56.74 -12.13 -33.99
N LEU A 386 -55.46 -12.52 -33.91
CA LEU A 386 -54.40 -12.01 -34.78
C LEU A 386 -54.18 -12.99 -35.94
N GLU A 387 -53.81 -12.45 -37.11
CA GLU A 387 -53.45 -13.24 -38.29
C GLU A 387 -52.26 -14.17 -37.98
N LEU A 388 -52.08 -15.23 -38.79
CA LEU A 388 -51.13 -16.34 -38.60
C LEU A 388 -49.66 -15.92 -38.34
N ASP A 389 -49.29 -14.66 -38.58
CA ASP A 389 -47.93 -14.14 -38.40
C ASP A 389 -47.67 -13.51 -37.01
N ALA A 390 -48.66 -13.54 -36.10
CA ALA A 390 -48.55 -13.05 -34.71
C ALA A 390 -48.07 -11.58 -34.59
N LYS A 391 -48.30 -10.75 -35.62
CA LYS A 391 -48.01 -9.32 -35.59
C LYS A 391 -49.29 -8.53 -35.31
N PRO A 392 -49.37 -7.78 -34.20
CA PRO A 392 -50.53 -6.96 -33.95
C PRO A 392 -50.62 -5.81 -34.95
N SER A 393 -51.80 -5.61 -35.54
CA SER A 393 -52.08 -4.44 -36.36
C SER A 393 -52.09 -3.17 -35.48
N LYS A 394 -51.92 -1.99 -36.08
CA LYS A 394 -52.03 -0.71 -35.37
C LYS A 394 -53.40 -0.55 -34.70
N GLU A 395 -54.45 -1.08 -35.32
CA GLU A 395 -55.82 -1.08 -34.79
C GLU A 395 -55.93 -1.97 -33.55
N LYS A 396 -55.39 -3.20 -33.57
CA LYS A 396 -55.42 -4.08 -32.40
C LYS A 396 -54.61 -3.52 -31.21
N MET A 397 -53.46 -2.89 -31.47
CA MET A 397 -52.72 -2.19 -30.41
C MET A 397 -53.52 -1.03 -29.81
N GLY A 398 -54.33 -0.33 -30.61
CA GLY A 398 -55.25 0.71 -30.14
C GLY A 398 -56.34 0.15 -29.22
N VAL A 399 -56.95 -0.98 -29.60
CA VAL A 399 -57.97 -1.66 -28.77
C VAL A 399 -57.36 -2.14 -27.44
N ILE A 400 -56.14 -2.68 -27.46
CA ILE A 400 -55.45 -3.08 -26.22
C ILE A 400 -55.23 -1.88 -25.30
N GLN A 401 -54.83 -0.74 -25.84
CA GLN A 401 -54.64 0.49 -25.08
C GLN A 401 -55.95 1.09 -24.55
N GLU A 402 -57.06 0.98 -25.28
CA GLU A 402 -58.37 1.46 -24.83
C GLU A 402 -58.90 0.62 -23.67
N VAL A 403 -58.77 -0.71 -23.75
CA VAL A 403 -59.28 -1.64 -22.73
C VAL A 403 -58.41 -1.63 -21.48
N LEU A 404 -57.08 -1.72 -21.62
CA LEU A 404 -56.16 -1.75 -20.48
C LEU A 404 -55.79 -0.35 -19.99
N GLY A 405 -56.09 0.70 -20.74
CA GLY A 405 -55.62 2.06 -20.47
C GLY A 405 -56.08 2.63 -19.12
N GLU A 406 -57.23 2.17 -18.61
CA GLU A 406 -57.77 2.61 -17.33
C GLU A 406 -57.22 1.85 -16.12
N GLU A 407 -56.63 0.67 -16.33
CA GLU A 407 -56.09 -0.21 -15.29
C GLU A 407 -54.89 0.43 -14.58
N GLN A 408 -54.87 0.32 -13.24
CA GLN A 408 -53.79 0.89 -12.43
C GLN A 408 -52.43 0.25 -12.75
N ARG A 409 -52.41 -1.07 -12.98
CA ARG A 409 -51.19 -1.83 -13.35
C ARG A 409 -50.65 -1.43 -14.73
N PHE A 410 -51.53 -1.05 -15.67
CA PHE A 410 -51.12 -0.49 -16.96
C PHE A 410 -50.57 0.94 -16.82
N LYS A 411 -51.23 1.79 -16.01
CA LYS A 411 -50.79 3.16 -15.70
C LYS A 411 -49.46 3.18 -14.92
N ALA A 412 -49.18 2.15 -14.10
CA ALA A 412 -47.94 2.04 -13.33
C ALA A 412 -46.67 2.04 -14.21
N LEU A 413 -46.76 1.52 -15.44
CA LEU A 413 -45.67 1.49 -16.42
C LEU A 413 -45.70 2.67 -17.42
N GLN A 414 -46.45 3.74 -17.17
CA GLN A 414 -46.60 4.86 -18.11
C GLN A 414 -45.26 5.53 -18.51
N LYS A 415 -44.27 5.53 -17.61
CA LYS A 415 -42.93 6.09 -17.84
C LYS A 415 -41.98 5.11 -18.55
N LEU A 416 -42.39 3.85 -18.69
CA LEU A 416 -41.64 2.73 -19.25
C LEU A 416 -42.39 2.17 -20.46
N GLN A 417 -42.68 3.05 -21.43
CA GLN A 417 -43.51 2.70 -22.58
C GLN A 417 -42.89 1.58 -23.43
N ALA A 418 -41.57 1.60 -23.63
CA ALA A 418 -40.87 0.58 -24.41
C ALA A 418 -40.96 -0.80 -23.74
N GLU A 419 -40.79 -0.86 -22.42
CA GLU A 419 -40.91 -2.10 -21.64
C GLU A 419 -42.35 -2.61 -21.62
N ARG A 420 -43.33 -1.71 -21.47
CA ARG A 420 -44.75 -2.06 -21.52
C ARG A 420 -45.12 -2.66 -22.87
N ASP A 421 -44.75 -1.99 -23.96
CA ASP A 421 -45.02 -2.46 -25.32
C ASP A 421 -44.30 -3.79 -25.59
N ALA A 422 -43.07 -3.96 -25.09
CA ALA A 422 -42.34 -5.22 -25.17
C ALA A 422 -43.03 -6.37 -24.41
N LEU A 423 -43.60 -6.10 -23.23
CA LEU A 423 -44.35 -7.10 -22.47
C LEU A 423 -45.64 -7.52 -23.17
N ILE A 424 -46.36 -6.56 -23.78
CA ILE A 424 -47.54 -6.85 -24.61
C ILE A 424 -47.14 -7.72 -25.81
N LEU A 425 -46.08 -7.36 -26.53
CA LEU A 425 -45.58 -8.14 -27.67
C LEU A 425 -45.11 -9.53 -27.27
N LYS A 426 -44.42 -9.66 -26.13
CA LYS A 426 -44.00 -10.96 -25.57
C LYS A 426 -45.22 -11.81 -25.25
N HIS A 427 -46.26 -11.23 -24.63
CA HIS A 427 -47.49 -11.92 -24.31
C HIS A 427 -48.24 -12.38 -25.56
N ILE A 428 -48.37 -11.52 -26.58
CA ILE A 428 -48.92 -11.89 -27.89
C ILE A 428 -48.12 -13.07 -28.46
N HIS A 429 -46.80 -12.99 -28.50
CA HIS A 429 -45.97 -14.07 -29.04
C HIS A 429 -46.18 -15.39 -28.29
N PHE A 430 -46.33 -15.35 -26.97
CA PHE A 430 -46.67 -16.51 -26.15
C PHE A 430 -48.03 -17.13 -26.50
N VAL A 431 -49.08 -16.31 -26.68
CA VAL A 431 -50.43 -16.80 -27.01
C VAL A 431 -50.44 -17.58 -28.33
N TYR A 432 -49.68 -17.14 -29.34
CA TYR A 432 -49.63 -17.81 -30.67
C TYR A 432 -48.58 -18.91 -30.76
N HIS A 433 -47.50 -18.82 -29.99
CA HIS A 433 -46.39 -19.78 -30.01
C HIS A 433 -45.97 -20.14 -28.58
N PRO A 434 -46.80 -20.90 -27.82
CA PRO A 434 -46.50 -21.24 -26.44
C PRO A 434 -45.34 -22.24 -26.38
N THR A 435 -44.16 -21.73 -26.02
CA THR A 435 -42.94 -22.51 -25.84
C THR A 435 -42.28 -22.08 -24.53
N LYS A 436 -41.35 -22.87 -24.02
CA LYS A 436 -40.61 -22.54 -22.80
C LYS A 436 -39.80 -21.24 -22.93
N GLU A 437 -39.39 -20.89 -24.16
CA GLU A 437 -38.67 -19.66 -24.49
C GLU A 437 -39.59 -18.42 -24.53
N THR A 438 -40.84 -18.60 -24.96
CA THR A 438 -41.84 -17.52 -25.07
C THR A 438 -42.67 -17.34 -23.82
N CYS A 439 -42.63 -18.30 -22.88
CA CYS A 439 -43.34 -18.25 -21.61
C CYS A 439 -43.12 -16.91 -20.85
N PRO A 440 -44.19 -16.27 -20.35
CA PRO A 440 -44.09 -15.04 -19.55
C PRO A 440 -43.15 -15.21 -18.36
N SER A 441 -43.21 -16.38 -17.71
CA SER A 441 -42.41 -16.73 -16.54
C SER A 441 -40.95 -17.10 -16.85
N CYS A 442 -40.49 -17.15 -18.11
CA CYS A 442 -39.09 -17.43 -18.44
C CYS A 442 -38.13 -16.43 -17.75
N PRO A 443 -37.07 -16.89 -17.05
CA PRO A 443 -36.50 -18.24 -17.03
C PRO A 443 -37.11 -19.22 -16.02
N LEU A 444 -38.04 -18.78 -15.17
CA LEU A 444 -38.74 -19.58 -14.15
C LEU A 444 -39.91 -20.40 -14.73
N CYS A 445 -39.97 -20.60 -16.05
CA CYS A 445 -40.95 -21.47 -16.69
C CYS A 445 -40.81 -22.89 -16.11
N VAL A 446 -41.93 -23.53 -15.77
CA VAL A 446 -41.95 -24.87 -15.17
C VAL A 446 -41.31 -25.90 -16.11
N ASP A 447 -41.55 -25.83 -17.42
CA ASP A 447 -40.92 -26.75 -18.38
C ASP A 447 -39.38 -26.62 -18.36
N SER A 448 -38.87 -25.40 -18.38
CA SER A 448 -37.43 -25.13 -18.24
C SER A 448 -36.88 -25.61 -16.89
N ARG A 449 -37.67 -25.47 -15.81
CA ARG A 449 -37.27 -25.91 -14.46
C ARG A 449 -37.26 -27.43 -14.34
N VAL A 450 -38.27 -28.11 -14.89
CA VAL A 450 -38.35 -29.58 -14.94
C VAL A 450 -37.20 -30.15 -15.77
N GLU A 451 -36.88 -29.55 -16.92
CA GLU A 451 -35.70 -29.92 -17.71
C GLU A 451 -34.40 -29.78 -16.90
N GLN A 452 -34.23 -28.67 -16.16
CA GLN A 452 -33.07 -28.48 -15.29
C GLN A 452 -33.03 -29.49 -14.12
N LEU A 453 -34.15 -29.78 -13.49
CA LEU A 453 -34.23 -30.77 -12.41
C LEU A 453 -33.88 -32.18 -12.88
N LEU A 454 -34.45 -32.59 -14.02
CA LEU A 454 -34.14 -33.87 -14.65
C LEU A 454 -32.67 -33.91 -15.07
N GLY A 455 -32.14 -32.84 -15.68
CA GLY A 455 -30.72 -32.74 -16.03
C GLY A 455 -29.76 -32.78 -14.83
N SER A 456 -30.14 -32.19 -13.70
CA SER A 456 -29.28 -32.10 -12.50
C SER A 456 -29.21 -33.38 -11.66
N ARG A 457 -30.25 -34.22 -11.66
CA ARG A 457 -30.32 -35.49 -10.92
C ARG A 457 -29.43 -36.58 -11.51
N PHE A 458 -29.44 -36.75 -12.82
CA PHE A 458 -28.69 -37.81 -13.47
C PHE A 458 -27.20 -37.47 -13.67
N ALA A 459 -26.78 -36.29 -13.20
CA ALA A 459 -25.37 -35.93 -12.98
C ALA A 459 -24.85 -36.29 -11.56
N ARG A 460 -25.69 -36.79 -10.63
CA ARG A 460 -25.29 -37.21 -9.27
C ARG A 460 -25.59 -38.70 -9.04
N ALA A 461 -24.54 -39.52 -8.96
CA ALA A 461 -24.59 -40.89 -8.43
C ALA A 461 -25.00 -40.90 -6.93
N PRO A 462 -25.56 -42.01 -6.40
CA PRO A 462 -26.15 -42.02 -5.06
C PRO A 462 -25.06 -42.03 -3.99
N GLU A 463 -24.95 -40.96 -3.22
CA GLU A 463 -24.17 -40.94 -1.98
C GLU A 463 -24.95 -41.65 -0.86
N ARG A 464 -24.68 -42.94 -0.66
CA ARG A 464 -24.78 -43.55 0.67
C ARG A 464 -23.54 -44.39 0.93
N GLY A 465 -22.70 -43.87 1.82
CA GLY A 465 -21.65 -44.63 2.47
C GLY A 465 -20.23 -44.16 2.15
N ARG A 466 -19.84 -42.99 2.65
CA ARG A 466 -18.45 -42.74 3.02
C ARG A 466 -18.38 -41.86 4.26
N LYS A 467 -18.05 -42.50 5.38
CA LYS A 467 -17.58 -41.86 6.60
C LYS A 467 -16.29 -41.10 6.29
N ASN A 468 -16.21 -39.89 6.83
CA ASN A 468 -15.02 -39.13 7.20
C ASN A 468 -13.89 -39.05 6.15
N PHE A 469 -13.91 -37.99 5.34
CA PHE A 469 -12.71 -37.19 5.12
C PHE A 469 -13.07 -35.71 5.30
N LEU A 470 -12.25 -35.04 6.09
CA LEU A 470 -12.35 -33.63 6.47
C LEU A 470 -12.46 -32.75 5.23
N CYS A 471 -13.49 -31.91 5.18
CA CYS A 471 -13.66 -30.88 4.18
C CYS A 471 -12.80 -29.68 4.58
N GLU A 472 -11.63 -29.53 3.98
CA GLU A 472 -10.87 -28.28 3.96
C GLU A 472 -11.46 -27.35 2.89
N PRO A 473 -11.49 -26.01 3.09
CA PRO A 473 -11.97 -25.07 2.10
C PRO A 473 -10.86 -24.81 1.06
N GLY A 474 -10.72 -25.72 0.09
CA GLY A 474 -9.69 -25.64 -0.97
C GLY A 474 -10.28 -25.46 -2.36
N VAL A 475 -9.78 -24.46 -3.08
CA VAL A 475 -10.10 -24.16 -4.50
C VAL A 475 -9.86 -25.41 -5.37
N ASP A 476 -10.84 -25.82 -6.18
CA ASP A 476 -10.70 -26.96 -7.09
C ASP A 476 -9.73 -26.58 -8.24
N ARG A 477 -8.62 -27.32 -8.40
CA ARG A 477 -7.63 -27.09 -9.48
C ARG A 477 -7.95 -27.84 -10.77
N ILE A 478 -7.86 -27.16 -11.91
CA ILE A 478 -8.06 -27.69 -13.26
C ILE A 478 -6.78 -27.55 -14.11
N ASN A 479 -6.08 -28.67 -14.31
CA ASN A 479 -4.98 -28.80 -15.26
C ASN A 479 -5.50 -29.07 -16.70
N LEU A 480 -5.22 -28.18 -17.64
CA LEU A 480 -5.65 -28.27 -19.06
C LEU A 480 -4.44 -28.22 -20.00
N VAL A 481 -4.37 -29.18 -20.93
CA VAL A 481 -3.40 -29.16 -22.04
C VAL A 481 -4.01 -28.41 -23.21
N ILE A 482 -3.26 -27.48 -23.80
CA ILE A 482 -3.66 -26.79 -25.02
C ILE A 482 -2.71 -27.21 -26.12
N LEU A 483 -3.20 -27.95 -27.11
CA LEU A 483 -2.43 -28.48 -28.22
C LEU A 483 -2.72 -27.66 -29.47
N GLY A 484 -1.70 -27.17 -30.15
CA GLY A 484 -1.85 -26.39 -31.38
C GLY A 484 -0.51 -26.25 -32.10
N LYS A 485 -0.52 -25.76 -33.33
CA LYS A 485 0.69 -25.47 -34.12
C LYS A 485 0.78 -23.96 -34.36
N ASP A 486 1.96 -23.46 -34.74
CA ASP A 486 2.15 -22.09 -35.24
C ASP A 486 1.68 -20.98 -34.26
N GLY A 487 1.95 -21.16 -32.97
CA GLY A 487 1.63 -20.18 -31.92
C GLY A 487 0.19 -20.23 -31.39
N LEU A 488 -0.68 -21.07 -31.95
CA LEU A 488 -2.11 -21.14 -31.56
C LEU A 488 -2.31 -21.52 -30.09
N ALA A 489 -1.53 -22.48 -29.57
CA ALA A 489 -1.71 -22.95 -28.20
C ALA A 489 -1.25 -21.90 -27.19
N ARG A 490 -0.13 -21.21 -27.48
CA ARG A 490 0.42 -20.17 -26.62
C ARG A 490 -0.42 -18.91 -26.62
N GLU A 491 -0.95 -18.51 -27.77
CA GLU A 491 -1.89 -17.38 -27.90
C GLU A 491 -3.13 -17.60 -27.06
N LEU A 492 -3.80 -18.76 -27.20
CA LEU A 492 -5.00 -19.06 -26.43
C LEU A 492 -4.72 -19.21 -24.92
N ALA A 493 -3.60 -19.80 -24.54
CA ALA A 493 -3.21 -19.89 -23.13
C ALA A 493 -3.07 -18.50 -22.49
N ASN A 494 -2.53 -17.53 -23.23
CA ASN A 494 -2.42 -16.15 -22.76
C ASN A 494 -3.77 -15.44 -22.72
N GLU A 495 -4.66 -15.70 -23.69
CA GLU A 495 -6.04 -15.18 -23.67
C GLU A 495 -6.82 -15.70 -22.44
N ILE A 496 -6.70 -16.99 -22.10
CA ILE A 496 -7.37 -17.55 -20.90
C ILE A 496 -6.79 -16.95 -19.62
N ARG A 497 -5.46 -16.78 -19.52
CA ARG A 497 -4.83 -16.12 -18.36
C ARG A 497 -5.27 -14.67 -18.20
N ALA A 498 -5.46 -13.94 -19.30
CA ALA A 498 -5.97 -12.56 -19.27
C ALA A 498 -7.44 -12.46 -18.80
N LEU A 499 -8.20 -13.56 -18.82
CA LEU A 499 -9.55 -13.65 -18.27
C LEU A 499 -9.59 -14.06 -16.80
N CYS A 500 -8.46 -14.50 -16.22
CA CYS A 500 -8.38 -14.89 -14.81
C CYS A 500 -8.14 -13.66 -13.91
N THR A 501 -8.64 -13.71 -12.67
CA THR A 501 -8.21 -12.77 -11.62
C THR A 501 -6.79 -13.13 -11.16
N SER A 502 -6.11 -12.23 -10.42
CA SER A 502 -4.73 -12.47 -9.95
C SER A 502 -4.60 -13.86 -9.30
N ASP A 503 -3.54 -14.60 -9.70
CA ASP A 503 -3.21 -16.00 -9.34
C ASP A 503 -3.90 -17.12 -10.16
N ASP A 504 -4.10 -16.99 -11.48
CA ASP A 504 -4.65 -18.05 -12.36
C ASP A 504 -6.02 -18.61 -11.88
N LYS A 505 -6.80 -17.77 -11.18
CA LYS A 505 -8.13 -18.12 -10.66
C LYS A 505 -9.21 -17.75 -11.66
N TYR A 506 -10.04 -18.72 -12.02
CA TYR A 506 -11.14 -18.56 -12.96
C TYR A 506 -12.48 -18.83 -12.28
N VAL A 507 -13.46 -17.93 -12.47
CA VAL A 507 -14.79 -18.05 -11.88
C VAL A 507 -15.72 -18.72 -12.89
N LEU A 508 -16.18 -19.93 -12.59
CA LEU A 508 -17.15 -20.66 -13.39
C LEU A 508 -18.40 -20.93 -12.56
N GLU A 509 -19.55 -20.40 -12.98
CA GLU A 509 -20.85 -20.55 -12.30
C GLU A 509 -20.83 -20.16 -10.81
N GLY A 510 -20.10 -19.10 -10.48
CA GLY A 510 -20.01 -18.59 -9.11
C GLY A 510 -19.02 -19.34 -8.20
N LYS A 511 -18.32 -20.36 -8.71
CA LYS A 511 -17.24 -21.06 -8.00
C LYS A 511 -15.87 -20.72 -8.60
N VAL A 512 -14.88 -20.50 -7.73
CA VAL A 512 -13.50 -20.21 -8.12
C VAL A 512 -12.73 -21.52 -8.33
N TYR A 513 -12.05 -21.64 -9.47
CA TYR A 513 -11.16 -22.75 -9.82
C TYR A 513 -9.75 -22.23 -10.10
N GLU A 514 -8.72 -22.99 -9.74
CA GLU A 514 -7.31 -22.68 -10.08
C GLU A 514 -6.98 -23.33 -11.44
N LEU A 515 -6.68 -22.56 -12.47
CA LEU A 515 -6.39 -23.07 -13.81
C LEU A 515 -4.89 -23.25 -14.02
N SER A 516 -4.45 -24.48 -14.30
CA SER A 516 -3.07 -24.77 -14.69
C SER A 516 -3.01 -25.13 -16.17
N LEU A 517 -2.53 -24.20 -17.01
CA LEU A 517 -2.53 -24.34 -18.48
C LEU A 517 -1.16 -24.77 -19.01
N ARG A 518 -1.11 -25.84 -19.82
CA ARG A 518 0.11 -26.32 -20.49
C ARG A 518 -0.04 -26.25 -22.01
N PRO A 519 0.46 -25.19 -22.69
CA PRO A 519 0.48 -25.12 -24.15
C PRO A 519 1.57 -26.04 -24.75
N ILE A 520 1.23 -26.79 -25.80
CA ILE A 520 2.11 -27.74 -26.49
C ILE A 520 2.07 -27.48 -28.00
N GLU A 521 3.22 -27.12 -28.57
CA GLU A 521 3.37 -26.78 -30.00
C GLU A 521 4.47 -27.57 -30.74
N GLY A 522 5.19 -28.43 -30.02
CA GLY A 522 6.26 -29.24 -30.57
C GLY A 522 6.03 -30.74 -30.42
N ASN A 523 6.98 -31.54 -30.90
CA ASN A 523 6.89 -33.00 -30.91
C ASN A 523 6.64 -33.58 -29.51
N VAL A 524 5.45 -34.17 -29.31
CA VAL A 524 4.95 -34.74 -28.05
C VAL A 524 5.77 -35.91 -27.50
N ARG A 525 6.67 -36.48 -28.31
CA ARG A 525 7.61 -37.52 -27.87
C ARG A 525 8.76 -36.97 -27.01
N LEU A 526 9.00 -35.66 -27.07
CA LEU A 526 10.01 -35.02 -26.24
C LEU A 526 9.42 -34.77 -24.84
N PRO A 527 10.16 -35.03 -23.74
CA PRO A 527 9.67 -34.83 -22.37
C PRO A 527 9.12 -33.42 -22.10
N VAL A 528 9.68 -32.40 -22.76
CA VAL A 528 9.24 -31.00 -22.65
C VAL A 528 7.81 -30.78 -23.20
N ASN A 529 7.38 -31.59 -24.18
CA ASN A 529 6.09 -31.51 -24.84
C ASN A 529 5.16 -32.70 -24.49
N ALA A 530 5.49 -33.44 -23.43
CA ALA A 530 4.62 -34.51 -22.95
C ALA A 530 3.32 -33.94 -22.36
N PHE A 531 2.21 -34.63 -22.60
CA PHE A 531 0.89 -34.28 -22.06
C PHE A 531 0.84 -34.38 -20.53
N GLN A 532 1.64 -35.29 -19.97
CA GLN A 532 1.74 -35.55 -18.55
C GLN A 532 3.20 -35.47 -18.13
N THR A 533 3.45 -34.77 -17.02
CA THR A 533 4.75 -34.73 -16.34
C THR A 533 4.55 -35.14 -14.88
N PRO A 534 5.61 -35.44 -14.11
CA PRO A 534 5.49 -35.77 -12.68
C PRO A 534 4.77 -34.68 -11.86
N THR A 535 4.82 -33.43 -12.32
CA THR A 535 4.21 -32.26 -11.68
C THR A 535 2.90 -31.80 -12.33
N PHE A 536 2.45 -32.45 -13.42
CA PHE A 536 1.27 -32.04 -14.17
C PHE A 536 0.50 -33.26 -14.69
N GLN A 537 -0.67 -33.52 -14.10
CA GLN A 537 -1.63 -34.50 -14.60
C GLN A 537 -2.77 -33.78 -15.34
N PRO A 538 -2.96 -34.00 -16.65
CA PRO A 538 -3.97 -33.31 -17.43
C PRO A 538 -5.37 -33.85 -17.12
N HIS A 539 -6.35 -32.95 -16.91
CA HIS A 539 -7.77 -33.32 -16.82
C HIS A 539 -8.47 -33.31 -18.18
N GLY A 540 -7.88 -32.67 -19.18
CA GLY A 540 -8.39 -32.61 -20.54
C GLY A 540 -7.39 -31.99 -21.50
N CYS A 541 -7.66 -32.12 -22.80
CA CYS A 541 -6.88 -31.50 -23.85
C CYS A 541 -7.76 -30.74 -24.84
N LEU A 542 -7.47 -29.44 -24.99
CA LEU A 542 -8.05 -28.55 -25.98
C LEU A 542 -7.14 -28.51 -27.21
N CYS A 543 -7.62 -29.02 -28.33
CA CYS A 543 -6.90 -29.12 -29.59
C CYS A 543 -7.33 -28.02 -30.55
N LEU A 544 -6.38 -27.22 -31.02
CA LEU A 544 -6.58 -26.03 -31.84
C LEU A 544 -6.06 -26.25 -33.25
N TYR A 545 -6.86 -25.88 -34.24
CA TYR A 545 -6.43 -25.84 -35.63
C TYR A 545 -7.02 -24.63 -36.35
N ASN A 546 -6.32 -24.18 -37.39
CA ASN A 546 -6.76 -23.09 -38.29
C ASN A 546 -6.48 -23.43 -39.77
N SER A 547 -5.88 -24.58 -40.05
CA SER A 547 -5.44 -25.04 -41.36
C SER A 547 -5.38 -26.57 -41.40
N LYS A 548 -5.30 -27.15 -42.60
CA LYS A 548 -5.15 -28.62 -42.77
C LYS A 548 -3.86 -29.14 -42.15
N GLU A 549 -2.79 -28.35 -42.18
CA GLU A 549 -1.50 -28.70 -41.59
C GLU A 549 -1.56 -28.72 -40.05
N SER A 550 -2.20 -27.73 -39.43
CA SER A 550 -2.38 -27.72 -37.97
C SER A 550 -3.33 -28.83 -37.50
N LEU A 551 -4.36 -29.16 -38.28
CA LEU A 551 -5.24 -30.31 -38.02
C LEU A 551 -4.49 -31.65 -38.10
N SER A 552 -3.62 -31.80 -39.11
CA SER A 552 -2.78 -33.00 -39.27
C SER A 552 -1.79 -33.16 -38.10
N TYR A 553 -1.21 -32.05 -37.63
CA TYR A 553 -0.35 -32.04 -36.45
C TYR A 553 -1.07 -32.46 -35.17
N VAL A 554 -2.31 -31.99 -34.96
CA VAL A 554 -3.14 -32.37 -33.80
C VAL A 554 -3.39 -33.87 -33.79
N VAL A 555 -3.82 -34.42 -34.93
CA VAL A 555 -4.03 -35.87 -35.10
C VAL A 555 -2.78 -36.65 -34.78
N GLU A 556 -1.65 -36.30 -35.40
CA GLU A 556 -0.39 -37.01 -35.25
C GLU A 556 0.11 -36.95 -33.80
N SER A 557 -0.11 -35.82 -33.12
CA SER A 557 0.25 -35.62 -31.72
C SER A 557 -0.59 -36.48 -30.76
N ILE A 558 -1.91 -36.57 -30.99
CA ILE A 558 -2.81 -37.41 -30.20
C ILE A 558 -2.44 -38.89 -30.36
N GLU A 559 -2.24 -39.35 -31.60
CA GLU A 559 -1.85 -40.73 -31.91
C GLU A 559 -0.47 -41.10 -31.34
N LYS A 560 0.49 -40.16 -31.36
CA LYS A 560 1.82 -40.39 -30.75
C LYS A 560 1.80 -40.37 -29.23
N SER A 561 0.87 -39.63 -28.61
CA SER A 561 0.74 -39.54 -27.14
C SER A 561 0.16 -40.83 -26.52
N SER A 562 -0.65 -41.58 -27.27
CA SER A 562 -1.24 -42.85 -26.84
C SER A 562 -0.31 -44.05 -27.06
N ALA A 563 0.59 -43.98 -28.05
CA ALA A 563 1.49 -45.07 -28.44
C ALA A 563 2.65 -45.39 -27.46
N GLY A 564 2.88 -44.56 -26.42
CA GLY A 564 4.04 -44.68 -25.52
C GLY A 564 3.80 -45.41 -24.18
N ARG A 565 2.57 -45.87 -23.88
CA ARG A 565 2.21 -46.34 -22.52
C ARG A 565 2.04 -47.86 -22.49
N ARG A 566 3.04 -48.58 -21.97
CA ARG A 566 3.04 -50.06 -21.86
C ARG A 566 2.56 -50.62 -20.51
N GLU A 567 2.14 -49.81 -19.56
CA GLU A 567 1.69 -50.28 -18.24
C GLU A 567 0.41 -49.58 -17.79
N SER A 568 -0.67 -50.36 -17.66
CA SER A 568 -2.04 -49.99 -17.22
C SER A 568 -2.79 -48.93 -18.06
N PRO A 569 -4.07 -49.15 -18.46
CA PRO A 569 -4.82 -48.14 -19.20
C PRO A 569 -5.31 -47.05 -18.23
N PRO A 570 -4.85 -45.79 -18.33
CA PRO A 570 -5.54 -44.70 -17.66
C PRO A 570 -6.82 -44.35 -18.43
N ALA A 571 -7.80 -43.81 -17.70
CA ALA A 571 -9.02 -43.20 -18.22
C ALA A 571 -8.77 -42.37 -19.50
N PRO A 572 -9.57 -42.52 -20.59
CA PRO A 572 -9.51 -41.65 -21.76
C PRO A 572 -9.44 -40.17 -21.37
N LEU A 573 -8.41 -39.47 -21.83
CA LEU A 573 -8.29 -38.03 -21.62
C LEU A 573 -9.40 -37.33 -22.43
N PRO A 574 -10.26 -36.50 -21.82
CA PRO A 574 -11.29 -35.77 -22.55
C PRO A 574 -10.67 -34.82 -23.57
N LEU A 575 -11.09 -34.94 -24.83
CA LEU A 575 -10.58 -34.17 -25.95
C LEU A 575 -11.66 -33.20 -26.46
N THR A 576 -11.27 -31.96 -26.75
CA THR A 576 -12.11 -30.98 -27.44
C THR A 576 -11.34 -30.42 -28.62
N LEU A 577 -11.91 -30.47 -29.83
CA LEU A 577 -11.34 -29.92 -31.05
C LEU A 577 -12.02 -28.60 -31.40
N MET A 578 -11.23 -27.53 -31.60
CA MET A 578 -11.72 -26.19 -31.87
C MET A 578 -11.04 -25.57 -33.09
N LEU A 579 -11.86 -25.06 -34.01
CA LEU A 579 -11.40 -24.27 -35.16
C LEU A 579 -11.22 -22.80 -34.75
N VAL A 580 -10.01 -22.27 -34.91
CA VAL A 580 -9.68 -20.87 -34.59
C VAL A 580 -9.57 -20.06 -35.88
N ASN A 581 -10.39 -19.02 -36.02
CA ASN A 581 -10.38 -18.16 -37.20
C ASN A 581 -9.55 -16.89 -36.95
N LYS A 582 -8.37 -16.78 -37.57
CA LYS A 582 -7.55 -15.57 -37.52
C LYS A 582 -8.06 -14.56 -38.56
N ARG A 583 -8.48 -13.37 -38.13
CA ARG A 583 -8.77 -12.26 -39.06
C ARG A 583 -7.49 -11.86 -39.79
N GLY A 584 -7.49 -11.96 -41.11
CA GLY A 584 -6.47 -11.34 -41.96
C GLY A 584 -5.67 -12.27 -42.87
N ASP A 585 -5.96 -13.58 -42.93
CA ASP A 585 -5.25 -14.48 -43.85
C ASP A 585 -5.99 -14.59 -45.19
N ALA A 586 -5.48 -13.90 -46.22
CA ALA A 586 -6.11 -13.74 -47.54
C ALA A 586 -5.85 -14.93 -48.50
N GLY A 587 -5.36 -16.08 -48.01
CA GLY A 587 -4.92 -17.20 -48.84
C GLY A 587 -5.35 -18.61 -48.40
N GLY A 588 -6.28 -18.74 -47.46
CA GLY A 588 -6.69 -20.04 -46.89
C GLY A 588 -7.85 -20.75 -47.62
N GLU A 589 -7.90 -22.07 -47.47
CA GLU A 589 -9.04 -22.94 -47.85
C GLU A 589 -10.39 -22.38 -47.32
N PRO A 590 -11.52 -22.61 -48.03
CA PRO A 590 -12.81 -22.10 -47.60
C PRO A 590 -13.16 -22.65 -46.21
N LEU A 591 -13.60 -21.77 -45.29
CA LEU A 591 -13.94 -22.10 -43.89
C LEU A 591 -14.82 -23.35 -43.77
N HIS A 592 -15.76 -23.52 -44.70
CA HIS A 592 -16.63 -24.69 -44.79
C HIS A 592 -15.87 -26.03 -44.95
N SER A 593 -14.79 -26.06 -45.74
CA SER A 593 -13.93 -27.24 -45.92
C SER A 593 -13.24 -27.63 -44.61
N LEU A 594 -12.73 -26.66 -43.86
CA LEU A 594 -12.05 -26.87 -42.58
C LEU A 594 -13.02 -27.30 -41.47
N VAL A 595 -14.26 -26.79 -41.46
CA VAL A 595 -15.32 -27.24 -40.54
C VAL A 595 -15.68 -28.69 -40.82
N GLN A 596 -15.91 -29.06 -42.09
CA GLN A 596 -16.24 -30.43 -42.47
C GLN A 596 -15.12 -31.43 -42.12
N GLN A 597 -13.86 -31.07 -42.39
CA GLN A 597 -12.69 -31.88 -42.01
C GLN A 597 -12.56 -32.00 -40.48
N GLY A 598 -12.80 -30.92 -39.75
CA GLY A 598 -12.82 -30.92 -38.29
C GLY A 598 -13.88 -31.85 -37.70
N GLN A 599 -15.10 -31.80 -38.21
CA GLN A 599 -16.20 -32.68 -37.80
C GLN A 599 -15.89 -34.16 -38.06
N GLN A 600 -15.29 -34.48 -39.22
CA GLN A 600 -14.86 -35.84 -39.55
C GLN A 600 -13.78 -36.35 -38.58
N ILE A 601 -12.77 -35.53 -38.30
CA ILE A 601 -11.70 -35.87 -37.36
C ILE A 601 -12.22 -35.96 -35.92
N ALA A 602 -13.15 -35.10 -35.52
CA ALA A 602 -13.78 -35.16 -34.21
C ALA A 602 -14.57 -36.46 -34.01
N GLY A 603 -15.31 -36.90 -35.03
CA GLY A 603 -15.96 -38.21 -35.04
C GLY A 603 -14.95 -39.36 -34.94
N ARG A 604 -13.82 -39.27 -35.64
CA ARG A 604 -12.75 -40.29 -35.60
C ARG A 604 -12.04 -40.35 -34.24
N LEU A 605 -11.80 -39.21 -33.61
CA LEU A 605 -11.15 -39.09 -32.30
C LEU A 605 -12.13 -39.21 -31.12
N GLN A 606 -13.43 -39.38 -31.41
CA GLN A 606 -14.51 -39.37 -30.42
C GLN A 606 -14.44 -38.18 -29.47
N CYS A 607 -14.19 -36.98 -30.02
CA CYS A 607 -13.99 -35.75 -29.27
C CYS A 607 -15.06 -34.70 -29.56
N VAL A 608 -15.24 -33.74 -28.64
CA VAL A 608 -16.23 -32.67 -28.81
C VAL A 608 -15.71 -31.67 -29.85
N PHE A 609 -16.49 -31.39 -30.89
CA PHE A 609 -16.18 -30.35 -31.87
C PHE A 609 -16.83 -29.02 -31.48
N LEU A 610 -16.05 -27.93 -31.45
CA LEU A 610 -16.54 -26.57 -31.22
C LEU A 610 -16.53 -25.76 -32.51
N ASP A 611 -17.72 -25.27 -32.88
CA ASP A 611 -17.94 -24.43 -34.06
C ASP A 611 -17.23 -23.07 -33.92
N PRO A 612 -16.69 -22.47 -35.01
CA PRO A 612 -16.03 -21.18 -34.91
C PRO A 612 -17.05 -20.11 -34.51
N ALA A 613 -16.63 -19.16 -33.66
CA ALA A 613 -17.54 -18.10 -33.20
C ALA A 613 -18.09 -17.31 -34.41
N ALA A 614 -19.40 -17.14 -34.48
CA ALA A 614 -20.04 -16.29 -35.49
C ALA A 614 -19.38 -14.89 -35.44
N ALA A 615 -18.98 -14.37 -36.60
CA ALA A 615 -18.27 -13.11 -36.71
C ALA A 615 -19.15 -11.93 -36.22
N GLY A 616 -19.04 -11.60 -34.93
CA GLY A 616 -19.80 -10.54 -34.30
C GLY A 616 -19.12 -10.01 -33.03
N ILE A 617 -18.62 -8.78 -33.12
CA ILE A 617 -18.39 -7.83 -32.01
C ILE A 617 -17.39 -8.27 -30.91
N ALA A 618 -16.15 -8.61 -31.29
CA ALA A 618 -15.02 -8.50 -30.37
C ALA A 618 -13.79 -7.93 -31.11
N TYR A 619 -13.25 -6.84 -30.59
CA TYR A 619 -12.00 -6.23 -31.07
C TYR A 619 -10.84 -7.23 -30.87
N GLY A 620 -10.30 -7.76 -31.97
CA GLY A 620 -8.97 -8.39 -31.99
C GLY A 620 -8.79 -9.74 -31.29
N ARG A 621 -9.84 -10.38 -30.75
CA ARG A 621 -9.75 -11.70 -30.08
C ARG A 621 -10.26 -12.82 -30.98
N SER A 622 -9.54 -13.95 -30.97
CA SER A 622 -9.83 -15.11 -31.83
C SER A 622 -10.85 -16.08 -31.24
N VAL A 623 -11.10 -16.02 -29.92
CA VAL A 623 -11.99 -16.92 -29.17
C VAL A 623 -12.90 -16.15 -28.21
N ASN A 624 -14.14 -16.60 -28.02
CA ASN A 624 -15.13 -15.99 -27.12
C ASN A 624 -15.06 -16.61 -25.69
N GLU A 625 -15.20 -15.79 -24.65
CA GLU A 625 -15.29 -16.22 -23.24
C GLU A 625 -16.36 -17.31 -23.02
N LYS A 626 -17.49 -17.23 -23.76
CA LYS A 626 -18.54 -18.25 -23.73
C LYS A 626 -18.05 -19.63 -24.19
N GLN A 627 -17.19 -19.69 -25.20
CA GLN A 627 -16.62 -20.95 -25.70
C GLN A 627 -15.63 -21.54 -24.70
N ILE A 628 -14.81 -20.71 -24.05
CA ILE A 628 -13.88 -21.14 -23.00
C ILE A 628 -14.66 -21.70 -21.79
N SER A 629 -15.72 -21.01 -21.37
CA SER A 629 -16.63 -21.50 -20.34
C SER A 629 -17.25 -22.85 -20.71
N GLN A 630 -17.65 -23.04 -21.97
CA GLN A 630 -18.22 -24.30 -22.45
C GLN A 630 -17.19 -25.45 -22.43
N VAL A 631 -15.94 -25.19 -22.83
CA VAL A 631 -14.84 -26.18 -22.73
C VAL A 631 -14.63 -26.61 -21.28
N LEU A 632 -14.50 -25.64 -20.36
CA LEU A 632 -14.22 -25.93 -18.95
C LEU A 632 -15.39 -26.66 -18.26
N LYS A 633 -16.64 -26.33 -18.61
CA LYS A 633 -17.82 -27.07 -18.14
C LYS A 633 -17.81 -28.52 -18.62
N GLY A 634 -17.58 -28.76 -19.91
CA GLY A 634 -17.52 -30.12 -20.46
C GLY A 634 -16.41 -30.97 -19.82
N LEU A 635 -15.27 -30.37 -19.49
CA LEU A 635 -14.19 -31.05 -18.77
C LEU A 635 -14.56 -31.43 -17.33
N LEU A 636 -15.26 -30.55 -16.61
CA LEU A 636 -15.76 -30.84 -15.27
C LEU A 636 -16.84 -31.92 -15.27
N GLU A 637 -17.70 -31.95 -16.29
CA GLU A 637 -18.69 -33.02 -16.51
C GLU A 637 -18.03 -34.36 -16.84
N SER A 638 -16.96 -34.35 -17.65
CA SER A 638 -16.20 -35.56 -17.98
C SER A 638 -15.46 -36.14 -16.76
N LYS A 639 -14.94 -35.28 -15.87
CA LYS A 639 -14.35 -35.70 -14.58
C LYS A 639 -15.37 -36.37 -13.66
N ARG A 640 -16.65 -35.98 -13.73
CA ARG A 640 -17.75 -36.60 -12.94
C ARG A 640 -18.15 -37.98 -13.48
N SER A 641 -18.06 -38.22 -14.78
CA SER A 641 -18.49 -39.47 -15.43
C SER A 641 -17.48 -40.63 -15.29
N PHE A 642 -16.18 -40.37 -15.18
CA PHE A 642 -15.17 -41.41 -14.94
C PHE A 642 -15.28 -42.11 -13.58
N GLY A 643 -15.87 -41.46 -12.58
CA GLY A 643 -16.09 -42.05 -11.26
C GLY A 643 -17.16 -43.16 -11.22
N LEU A 644 -18.02 -43.28 -12.25
CA LEU A 644 -19.14 -44.22 -12.25
C LEU A 644 -18.83 -45.61 -12.81
N LEU A 645 -17.78 -45.79 -13.62
CA LEU A 645 -17.52 -47.07 -14.30
C LEU A 645 -16.84 -48.15 -13.43
N SER A 646 -16.48 -47.84 -12.18
CA SER A 646 -15.87 -48.79 -11.24
C SER A 646 -16.87 -49.51 -10.32
N ALA A 647 -18.17 -49.21 -10.44
CA ALA A 647 -19.20 -49.73 -9.53
C ALA A 647 -20.25 -50.62 -10.23
N ALA A 648 -19.91 -51.27 -11.34
CA ALA A 648 -20.78 -52.26 -11.98
C ALA A 648 -20.59 -53.64 -11.33
N GLY A 649 -21.21 -53.82 -10.17
CA GLY A 649 -21.28 -55.11 -9.50
C GLY A 649 -22.37 -55.12 -8.45
N LEU A 650 -23.64 -55.25 -8.86
CA LEU A 650 -24.63 -56.10 -8.18
C LEU A 650 -26.01 -56.06 -8.88
N ARG A 651 -26.47 -57.26 -9.25
CA ARG A 651 -27.84 -57.82 -9.22
C ARG A 651 -28.97 -57.20 -10.07
N GLU A 652 -29.48 -58.06 -10.96
CA GLU A 652 -30.79 -58.01 -11.59
C GLU A 652 -31.91 -57.82 -10.55
N ALA A 653 -32.74 -56.80 -10.76
CA ALA A 653 -34.08 -56.68 -10.21
C ALA A 653 -35.00 -56.25 -11.35
N ALA A 654 -36.13 -56.94 -11.51
CA ALA A 654 -37.07 -56.77 -12.60
C ALA A 654 -37.51 -55.30 -12.78
N GLU A 655 -37.36 -54.76 -13.99
CA GLU A 655 -37.80 -53.41 -14.37
C GLU A 655 -39.33 -53.33 -14.40
N ALA A 656 -39.90 -52.41 -13.62
CA ALA A 656 -41.28 -51.97 -13.76
C ALA A 656 -41.27 -50.54 -14.33
N GLU A 657 -41.85 -50.35 -15.51
CA GLU A 657 -41.94 -49.03 -16.17
C GLU A 657 -43.10 -48.22 -15.58
N LEU A 658 -42.80 -47.10 -14.92
CA LEU A 658 -43.80 -46.16 -14.39
C LEU A 658 -43.90 -44.96 -15.33
N ARG A 659 -45.08 -44.76 -15.95
CA ARG A 659 -45.38 -43.55 -16.74
C ARG A 659 -46.22 -42.60 -15.91
N VAL A 660 -45.71 -41.40 -15.68
CA VAL A 660 -46.41 -40.35 -14.93
C VAL A 660 -46.68 -39.19 -15.88
N ALA A 661 -47.96 -38.85 -16.05
CA ALA A 661 -48.39 -37.63 -16.73
C ALA A 661 -48.72 -36.58 -15.67
N MET A 662 -48.14 -35.39 -15.78
CA MET A 662 -48.34 -34.29 -14.84
C MET A 662 -48.64 -33.02 -15.60
N CYS A 663 -49.57 -32.21 -15.08
CA CYS A 663 -49.83 -30.85 -15.55
C CYS A 663 -49.46 -29.91 -14.42
N LEU A 664 -48.53 -28.99 -14.69
CA LEU A 664 -48.02 -28.02 -13.73
C LEU A 664 -48.12 -26.63 -14.35
N MET A 665 -48.65 -25.66 -13.61
CA MET A 665 -48.78 -24.29 -14.12
C MET A 665 -47.62 -23.43 -13.65
N CYS A 666 -47.15 -22.54 -14.53
CA CYS A 666 -46.15 -21.55 -14.14
C CYS A 666 -46.77 -20.59 -13.11
N GLY A 667 -46.13 -20.45 -11.94
CA GLY A 667 -46.63 -19.61 -10.84
C GLY A 667 -47.39 -20.36 -9.75
N ASP A 668 -47.53 -21.70 -9.83
CA ASP A 668 -48.12 -22.49 -8.75
C ASP A 668 -47.30 -22.38 -7.44
N PRO A 669 -47.96 -22.29 -6.26
CA PRO A 669 -47.27 -22.15 -4.97
C PRO A 669 -46.47 -23.39 -4.59
N ALA A 670 -46.84 -24.57 -5.11
CA ALA A 670 -46.06 -25.80 -5.00
C ALA A 670 -45.13 -25.90 -6.21
N GLY A 671 -43.84 -25.64 -6.00
CA GLY A 671 -42.85 -25.70 -7.07
C GLY A 671 -42.70 -27.11 -7.65
N ALA A 672 -42.35 -27.22 -8.93
CA ALA A 672 -42.05 -28.49 -9.58
C ALA A 672 -40.99 -29.31 -8.80
N ASP A 673 -40.04 -28.63 -8.16
CA ASP A 673 -39.03 -29.20 -7.28
C ASP A 673 -39.64 -30.02 -6.12
N GLU A 674 -40.70 -29.51 -5.48
CA GLU A 674 -41.35 -30.13 -4.31
C GLU A 674 -42.24 -31.31 -4.70
N LEU A 675 -42.96 -31.18 -5.83
CA LEU A 675 -43.86 -32.22 -6.33
C LEU A 675 -43.11 -33.39 -6.96
N LEU A 676 -42.00 -33.10 -7.64
CA LEU A 676 -41.16 -34.13 -8.25
C LEU A 676 -40.15 -34.69 -7.25
N ALA A 677 -39.86 -34.02 -6.13
CA ALA A 677 -38.90 -34.48 -5.13
C ALA A 677 -39.12 -35.94 -4.68
N PRO A 678 -40.33 -36.41 -4.32
CA PRO A 678 -40.54 -37.79 -3.89
C PRO A 678 -40.24 -38.82 -4.98
N ILE A 679 -40.59 -38.52 -6.24
CA ILE A 679 -40.37 -39.40 -7.41
C ILE A 679 -38.89 -39.40 -7.77
N LEU A 680 -38.28 -38.22 -7.81
CA LEU A 680 -36.87 -38.06 -8.14
C LEU A 680 -35.97 -38.60 -7.01
N GLN A 681 -36.39 -38.57 -5.73
CA GLN A 681 -35.63 -39.08 -4.58
C GLN A 681 -35.60 -40.60 -4.39
N ALA A 682 -36.41 -41.35 -5.14
CA ALA A 682 -36.37 -42.81 -5.13
C ALA A 682 -35.08 -43.35 -5.83
N PRO A 683 -34.24 -44.16 -5.16
CA PRO A 683 -32.97 -44.65 -5.70
C PRO A 683 -33.10 -45.67 -6.85
N ALA A 684 -34.32 -46.13 -7.17
CA ALA A 684 -34.60 -47.17 -8.16
C ALA A 684 -35.20 -46.64 -9.48
N CYS A 685 -35.45 -45.34 -9.61
CA CYS A 685 -36.08 -44.75 -10.79
C CYS A 685 -35.04 -44.15 -11.74
N ARG A 686 -35.07 -44.54 -13.03
CA ARG A 686 -34.30 -43.93 -14.12
C ARG A 686 -35.25 -43.47 -15.23
N PRO A 687 -35.05 -42.31 -15.85
CA PRO A 687 -35.85 -41.87 -16.98
C PRO A 687 -35.56 -42.79 -18.17
N ALA A 688 -36.60 -43.23 -18.85
CA ALA A 688 -36.47 -43.98 -20.09
C ALA A 688 -35.80 -43.08 -21.16
N PRO A 689 -34.88 -43.61 -21.98
CA PRO A 689 -34.38 -42.87 -23.12
C PRO A 689 -35.53 -42.75 -24.14
N CYS A 690 -35.90 -41.51 -24.47
CA CYS A 690 -36.99 -41.09 -25.36
C CYS A 690 -38.37 -40.93 -24.69
N GLY A 691 -38.62 -39.71 -24.20
CA GLY A 691 -39.94 -39.12 -24.07
C GLY A 691 -39.83 -37.65 -24.45
N GLY A 692 -40.02 -37.33 -25.72
CA GLY A 692 -40.15 -35.94 -26.15
C GLY A 692 -41.39 -35.33 -25.50
N SER A 693 -41.29 -34.07 -25.09
CA SER A 693 -42.47 -33.26 -24.81
C SER A 693 -43.30 -33.22 -26.10
N VAL A 694 -44.40 -33.96 -26.11
CA VAL A 694 -45.47 -33.76 -27.09
C VAL A 694 -46.45 -32.84 -26.37
N LEU A 695 -46.56 -31.61 -26.87
CA LEU A 695 -47.69 -30.73 -26.57
C LEU A 695 -49.00 -31.42 -26.96
#